data_AF-A0A1Q3H3K3-F1
#
_entry.id   AF-A0A1Q3H3K3-F1
#
_cell.length_a   1.000
_cell.length_b   1.000
_cell.length_c   1.000
_cell.angle_alpha   90.00
_cell.angle_beta   90.00
_cell.angle_gamma   90.00
#
_symmetry.space_group_name_H-M   'P 1'
#
loop_
_entity.id
_entity.type
_entity.pdbx_description
1 polymer ?
#
loop_
_entity_poly.entity_id
_entity_poly.type
_entity_poly.pdbx_seq_one_letter_code
_entity_poly.pdbx_strand_id
1 'polypeptide(L)'
;MDQLNIELPEEIHNLAGGEAYRVSVHYELVSLLLTSFVQDQYYRTSQHTIDQLKKVAMQADPDFAAKAAIFARKQFGMRSITHWFAAIMAPRLSGKPWARHFYQKIIHRPDDMVKTLEYYYQMNPKAKLPNALKKGFATAFDRFDSYQIAKYKNAGKSVSLMDVVRLVHPKSTPKNEQGLKLLVEGTLANTQTWESMLSAAGKETSPEARKVAKATAWKNLLQNNKLGYFALLRNLRNVFYQAPESLSLVCEQLTDKQRIKNSLVLPFRLDTAYQALGNLAPQKPEKPYYYSYNRQAPNVPFSYLFKQLQRILLKPFLKDMPAAQLRKLLEKMQEVSQNIVDEQLSNKEAQDVAHIKAVATQILSLKGSLNRFLHNQLLDLTSQDSNTLYNEFYKLQTQLQAIFRNAPVLGLKKYQQVLTQWEQTCVTLLTLLEKGIGIVSFASKLIAQLKAKTNDLDSKEPTSFDVVIENVEGFLENHTAPYPQYKIAIGAQALAFLNQRKEIFAQAYLDYGSYDRKLEKEINAGYQQALTRYIFDQRRWEASGYHHKLTQLKGALKRAIEISMDNVPAFEGHTLIALDVSGSMAGRPFQIGSLFMAALAHANPLADLMIFDSQADYLEFERENILQIRESIPFRGWGTDFKPIFNKANKAYRRIIILSDMQAWENYWAPIQAFKNYCTRFQCHPYIYSLDLAGYGSLQFPESRVCAMAGFSENIFDIMSVIETDNQALIHAIEQQEI
;
A
#
# COMPACT_ATOMS: atom_id res chain seq x y z
N MET A 1 19.30 54.62 17.81
CA MET A 1 18.44 53.84 18.72
C MET A 1 17.04 53.91 18.15
N ASP A 2 16.73 53.05 17.19
CA ASP A 2 15.36 52.70 16.85
C ASP A 2 15.27 51.21 17.13
N GLN A 3 14.67 50.87 18.27
CA GLN A 3 14.29 49.49 18.56
C GLN A 3 13.31 49.09 17.47
N LEU A 4 13.75 48.23 16.54
CA LEU A 4 12.88 47.55 15.59
C LEU A 4 11.74 46.92 16.38
N ASN A 5 10.56 47.53 16.31
CA ASN A 5 9.30 46.92 16.74
C ASN A 5 9.22 45.58 16.01
N ILE A 6 9.38 44.48 16.74
CA ILE A 6 9.11 43.14 16.22
C ILE A 6 7.59 43.08 16.10
N GLU A 7 7.05 43.42 14.93
CA GLU A 7 5.66 43.15 14.60
C GLU A 7 5.42 41.65 14.78
N LEU A 8 4.40 41.29 15.56
CA LEU A 8 3.97 39.90 15.68
C LEU A 8 3.60 39.39 14.27
N PRO A 9 4.03 38.17 13.89
CA PRO A 9 3.76 37.65 12.56
C PRO A 9 2.24 37.59 12.27
N GLU A 10 1.84 37.88 11.03
CA GLU A 10 0.44 37.87 10.58
C GLU A 10 -0.18 36.47 10.75
N GLU A 11 -1.38 36.40 11.34
CA GLU A 11 -2.14 35.15 11.48
C GLU A 11 -2.60 34.65 10.11
N ILE A 12 -2.34 33.36 9.83
CA ILE A 12 -2.70 32.66 8.60
C ILE A 12 -3.26 31.28 8.93
N HIS A 13 -3.85 30.61 7.94
CA HIS A 13 -4.11 29.18 8.02
C HIS A 13 -2.98 28.41 7.33
N ASN A 14 -2.53 27.32 7.96
CA ASN A 14 -1.58 26.37 7.35
C ASN A 14 -2.28 25.50 6.28
N LEU A 15 -1.54 24.57 5.66
CA LEU A 15 -2.08 23.72 4.59
C LEU A 15 -3.11 22.69 5.09
N ALA A 16 -3.12 22.40 6.39
CA ALA A 16 -4.12 21.56 7.05
C ALA A 16 -5.34 22.36 7.54
N GLY A 17 -5.36 23.69 7.39
CA GLY A 17 -6.46 24.57 7.80
C GLY A 17 -6.40 25.06 9.24
N GLY A 18 -5.39 24.68 10.03
CA GLY A 18 -5.18 25.19 11.39
C GLY A 18 -4.53 26.59 11.39
N GLU A 19 -4.72 27.36 12.46
CA GLU A 19 -4.04 28.63 12.67
C GLU A 19 -2.52 28.44 12.71
N ALA A 20 -1.84 29.37 12.08
CA ALA A 20 -0.40 29.46 12.01
C ALA A 20 -0.01 30.93 11.84
N TYR A 21 1.29 31.18 11.89
CA TYR A 21 1.87 32.51 11.77
C TYR A 21 2.70 32.60 10.51
N ARG A 22 2.50 33.68 9.74
CA ARG A 22 3.28 34.00 8.56
C ARG A 22 4.67 34.43 8.98
N VAL A 23 5.66 33.70 8.49
CA VAL A 23 7.07 34.09 8.61
C VAL A 23 7.39 35.30 7.73
N SER A 24 8.48 36.01 8.02
CA SER A 24 8.97 37.06 7.12
C SER A 24 9.26 36.47 5.73
N VAL A 25 9.09 37.27 4.68
CA VAL A 25 9.37 36.86 3.28
C VAL A 25 10.81 36.33 3.14
N HIS A 26 11.76 36.93 3.85
CA HIS A 26 13.15 36.48 3.89
C HIS A 26 13.28 35.08 4.49
N TYR A 27 12.61 34.83 5.62
CA TYR A 27 12.63 33.52 6.26
C TYR A 27 11.92 32.46 5.41
N GLU A 28 10.76 32.79 4.83
CA GLU A 28 10.04 31.87 3.93
C GLU A 28 10.90 31.46 2.74
N LEU A 29 11.62 32.42 2.14
CA LEU A 29 12.52 32.17 1.03
C LEU A 29 13.66 31.23 1.45
N VAL A 30 14.31 31.52 2.58
CA VAL A 30 15.39 30.69 3.12
C VAL A 30 14.87 29.29 3.44
N SER A 31 13.70 29.19 4.06
CA SER A 31 13.05 27.92 4.36
C SER A 31 12.84 27.08 3.11
N LEU A 32 12.23 27.64 2.06
CA LEU A 32 12.03 26.98 0.78
C LEU A 32 13.35 26.54 0.14
N LEU A 33 14.37 27.42 0.14
CA LEU A 33 15.67 27.15 -0.47
C LEU A 33 16.46 26.06 0.26
N LEU A 34 16.30 25.91 1.58
CA LEU A 34 17.04 24.94 2.40
C LEU A 34 16.33 23.58 2.57
N THR A 35 15.01 23.53 2.34
CA THR A 35 14.19 22.31 2.54
C THR A 35 13.84 21.59 1.26
N SER A 36 13.64 22.33 0.18
CA SER A 36 12.87 21.81 -0.95
C SER A 36 13.75 21.10 -1.96
N PHE A 37 13.33 19.89 -2.32
CA PHE A 37 13.90 19.13 -3.44
C PHE A 37 13.06 19.22 -4.71
N VAL A 38 11.95 19.97 -4.69
CA VAL A 38 10.98 20.11 -5.80
C VAL A 38 10.40 18.74 -6.18
N GLN A 39 9.79 18.08 -5.18
CA GLN A 39 9.11 16.79 -5.30
C GLN A 39 7.73 16.91 -4.64
N ASP A 40 6.81 15.99 -4.94
CA ASP A 40 5.50 15.98 -4.31
C ASP A 40 5.62 15.59 -2.82
N GLN A 41 4.85 16.28 -1.98
CA GLN A 41 4.79 16.16 -0.52
C GLN A 41 3.32 15.97 -0.09
N TYR A 42 3.10 15.60 1.17
CA TYR A 42 1.76 15.28 1.69
C TYR A 42 0.71 16.37 1.41
N TYR A 43 1.06 17.65 1.61
CA TYR A 43 0.15 18.78 1.40
C TYR A 43 0.48 19.64 0.16
N ARG A 44 1.59 19.38 -0.54
CA ARG A 44 2.10 20.26 -1.59
C ARG A 44 2.71 19.50 -2.75
N THR A 45 2.26 19.80 -3.97
CA THR A 45 2.89 19.27 -5.19
C THR A 45 4.20 20.00 -5.51
N SER A 46 5.04 19.37 -6.31
CA SER A 46 6.26 19.97 -6.86
C SER A 46 5.97 21.27 -7.62
N GLN A 47 4.85 21.37 -8.35
CA GLN A 47 4.45 22.58 -9.06
C GLN A 47 4.08 23.72 -8.10
N HIS A 48 3.26 23.46 -7.08
CA HIS A 48 2.92 24.46 -6.06
C HIS A 48 4.17 24.98 -5.33
N THR A 49 5.17 24.13 -5.13
CA THR A 49 6.46 24.52 -4.55
C THR A 49 7.20 25.53 -5.43
N ILE A 50 7.20 25.33 -6.75
CA ILE A 50 7.81 26.26 -7.72
C ILE A 50 7.04 27.59 -7.74
N ASP A 51 5.72 27.53 -7.72
CA ASP A 51 4.86 28.71 -7.71
C ASP A 51 5.08 29.55 -6.43
N GLN A 52 5.21 28.88 -5.28
CA GLN A 52 5.53 29.54 -4.03
C GLN A 52 6.94 30.15 -4.03
N LEU A 53 7.94 29.41 -4.50
CA LEU A 53 9.30 29.94 -4.67
C LEU A 53 9.28 31.21 -5.52
N LYS A 54 8.55 31.20 -6.65
CA LYS A 54 8.41 32.37 -7.51
C LYS A 54 7.76 33.54 -6.77
N LYS A 55 6.64 33.30 -6.07
CA LYS A 55 5.94 34.33 -5.30
C LYS A 55 6.88 34.99 -4.28
N VAL A 56 7.51 34.20 -3.42
CA VAL A 56 8.33 34.69 -2.31
C VAL A 56 9.62 35.34 -2.84
N ALA A 57 10.29 34.73 -3.82
CA ALA A 57 11.50 35.32 -4.43
C ALA A 57 11.21 36.64 -5.14
N MET A 58 10.01 36.85 -5.68
CA MET A 58 9.57 38.11 -6.29
C MET A 58 9.23 39.20 -5.26
N GLN A 59 8.89 38.82 -4.03
CA GLN A 59 8.63 39.74 -2.92
C GLN A 59 9.89 40.12 -2.15
N ALA A 60 10.85 39.20 -2.01
CA ALA A 60 12.11 39.44 -1.30
C ALA A 60 12.98 40.52 -1.99
N ASP A 61 13.87 41.13 -1.21
CA ASP A 61 14.95 41.96 -1.74
C ASP A 61 15.84 41.12 -2.69
N PRO A 62 16.11 41.57 -3.93
CA PRO A 62 16.89 40.80 -4.90
C PRO A 62 18.31 40.45 -4.45
N ASP A 63 18.99 41.33 -3.71
CA ASP A 63 20.36 41.09 -3.22
C ASP A 63 20.35 39.97 -2.17
N PHE A 64 19.48 40.10 -1.17
CA PHE A 64 19.29 39.06 -0.16
C PHE A 64 18.89 37.72 -0.79
N ALA A 65 17.91 37.73 -1.70
CA ALA A 65 17.42 36.52 -2.34
C ALA A 65 18.53 35.79 -3.11
N ALA A 66 19.38 36.55 -3.82
CA ALA A 66 20.50 36.00 -4.55
C ALA A 66 21.60 35.43 -3.62
N LYS A 67 21.90 36.11 -2.52
CA LYS A 67 22.81 35.60 -1.46
C LYS A 67 22.27 34.33 -0.81
N ALA A 68 20.98 34.29 -0.48
CA ALA A 68 20.31 33.12 0.09
C ALA A 68 20.41 31.90 -0.83
N ALA A 69 20.25 32.09 -2.13
CA ALA A 69 20.39 31.00 -3.11
C ALA A 69 21.84 30.52 -3.26
N ILE A 70 22.84 31.41 -3.19
CA ILE A 70 24.27 31.01 -3.15
C ILE A 70 24.56 30.22 -1.88
N PHE A 71 24.09 30.69 -0.73
CA PHE A 71 24.24 30.04 0.57
C PHE A 71 23.65 28.63 0.54
N ALA A 72 22.39 28.49 0.13
CA ALA A 72 21.71 27.21 -0.03
C ALA A 72 22.46 26.26 -0.96
N ARG A 73 23.00 26.77 -2.07
CA ARG A 73 23.69 25.93 -3.06
C ARG A 73 25.07 25.47 -2.61
N LYS A 74 25.86 26.36 -2.00
CA LYS A 74 27.27 26.12 -1.65
C LYS A 74 27.45 25.50 -0.28
N GLN A 75 26.70 25.97 0.71
CA GLN A 75 26.82 25.46 2.06
C GLN A 75 25.93 24.23 2.26
N PHE A 76 24.66 24.29 1.83
CA PHE A 76 23.69 23.22 2.07
C PHE A 76 23.60 22.20 0.92
N GLY A 77 24.24 22.47 -0.22
CA GLY A 77 24.27 21.57 -1.37
C GLY A 77 22.95 21.48 -2.13
N MET A 78 22.00 22.38 -1.87
CA MET A 78 20.65 22.36 -2.46
C MET A 78 20.72 22.60 -3.96
N ARG A 79 20.25 21.64 -4.77
CA ARG A 79 20.32 21.69 -6.24
C ARG A 79 19.03 22.15 -6.90
N SER A 80 17.99 21.32 -6.87
CA SER A 80 16.81 21.52 -7.72
C SER A 80 16.17 22.89 -7.49
N ILE A 81 15.97 23.26 -6.23
CA ILE A 81 15.34 24.54 -5.85
C ILE A 81 16.20 25.76 -6.22
N THR A 82 17.53 25.67 -6.11
CA THR A 82 18.44 26.79 -6.44
C THR A 82 18.59 26.98 -7.95
N HIS A 83 18.49 25.90 -8.74
CA HIS A 83 18.40 25.95 -10.20
C HIS A 83 17.09 26.61 -10.66
N TRP A 84 15.96 26.23 -10.06
CA TRP A 84 14.67 26.89 -10.29
C TRP A 84 14.73 28.37 -9.91
N PHE A 85 15.28 28.71 -8.75
CA PHE A 85 15.45 30.10 -8.32
C PHE A 85 16.26 30.91 -9.34
N ALA A 86 17.42 30.39 -9.77
CA ALA A 86 18.29 31.07 -10.74
C ALA A 86 17.59 31.31 -12.08
N ALA A 87 16.74 30.37 -12.51
CA ALA A 87 15.95 30.46 -13.73
C ALA A 87 14.77 31.46 -13.60
N ILE A 88 14.04 31.41 -12.49
CA ILE A 88 12.89 32.29 -12.19
C ILE A 88 13.34 33.75 -12.09
N MET A 89 14.45 33.99 -11.40
CA MET A 89 14.93 35.34 -11.12
C MET A 89 15.67 35.99 -12.30
N ALA A 90 15.97 35.25 -13.37
CA ALA A 90 16.77 35.74 -14.49
C ALA A 90 16.26 37.03 -15.16
N PRO A 91 14.95 37.22 -15.40
CA PRO A 91 14.44 38.49 -15.90
C PRO A 91 14.62 39.63 -14.90
N ARG A 92 14.41 39.39 -13.59
CA ARG A 92 14.47 40.41 -12.53
C ARG A 92 15.89 40.84 -12.18
N LEU A 93 16.86 39.91 -12.27
CA LEU A 93 18.27 40.19 -12.01
C LEU A 93 18.97 40.86 -13.20
N SER A 94 18.33 40.89 -14.37
CA SER A 94 18.88 41.56 -15.55
C SER A 94 19.15 43.04 -15.28
N GLY A 95 20.34 43.51 -15.64
CA GLY A 95 20.77 44.91 -15.44
C GLY A 95 21.35 45.22 -14.05
N LYS A 96 21.26 44.32 -13.06
CA LYS A 96 21.93 44.53 -11.76
C LYS A 96 23.45 44.33 -11.91
N PRO A 97 24.30 45.23 -11.35
CA PRO A 97 25.76 45.12 -11.48
C PRO A 97 26.35 43.80 -10.97
N TRP A 98 25.80 43.26 -9.89
CA TRP A 98 26.25 42.01 -9.25
C TRP A 98 25.65 40.75 -9.88
N ALA A 99 24.65 40.84 -10.78
CA ALA A 99 23.96 39.66 -11.31
C ALA A 99 24.89 38.71 -12.07
N ARG A 100 25.91 39.23 -12.75
CA ARG A 100 26.96 38.40 -13.37
C ARG A 100 27.67 37.54 -12.32
N HIS A 101 28.07 38.14 -11.19
CA HIS A 101 28.78 37.45 -10.12
C HIS A 101 27.87 36.45 -9.41
N PHE A 102 26.59 36.76 -9.22
CA PHE A 102 25.58 35.79 -8.76
C PHE A 102 25.55 34.53 -9.63
N TYR A 103 25.34 34.69 -10.95
CA TYR A 103 25.30 33.55 -11.88
C TYR A 103 26.63 32.82 -11.97
N GLN A 104 27.75 33.50 -11.73
CA GLN A 104 29.05 32.85 -11.60
C GLN A 104 29.16 32.06 -10.29
N LYS A 105 28.72 32.60 -9.15
CA LYS A 105 28.90 32.01 -7.81
C LYS A 105 27.92 30.88 -7.53
N ILE A 106 26.67 30.96 -8.00
CA ILE A 106 25.67 29.90 -7.77
C ILE A 106 26.05 28.58 -8.46
N ILE A 107 26.90 28.62 -9.49
CA ILE A 107 27.36 27.41 -10.18
C ILE A 107 28.43 26.70 -9.35
N HIS A 108 28.12 25.51 -8.83
CA HIS A 108 29.07 24.68 -8.10
C HIS A 108 29.59 23.52 -8.96
N ARG A 109 28.81 23.04 -9.93
CA ARG A 109 29.19 21.99 -10.90
C ARG A 109 28.81 22.39 -12.32
N PRO A 110 29.49 21.87 -13.37
CA PRO A 110 29.14 22.19 -14.75
C PRO A 110 27.68 21.91 -15.11
N ASP A 111 27.10 20.83 -14.58
CA ASP A 111 25.70 20.45 -14.85
C ASP A 111 24.66 21.31 -14.12
N ASP A 112 25.06 22.19 -13.20
CA ASP A 112 24.17 23.20 -12.63
C ASP A 112 23.70 24.18 -13.72
N MET A 113 24.57 24.52 -14.67
CA MET A 113 24.23 25.40 -15.80
C MET A 113 23.20 24.75 -16.72
N VAL A 114 23.38 23.45 -17.02
CA VAL A 114 22.44 22.67 -17.84
C VAL A 114 21.04 22.70 -17.24
N LYS A 115 20.91 22.35 -15.95
CA LYS A 115 19.62 22.32 -15.26
C LYS A 115 18.96 23.70 -15.16
N THR A 116 19.75 24.73 -14.89
CA THR A 116 19.24 26.11 -14.86
C THR A 116 18.70 26.54 -16.23
N LEU A 117 19.38 26.18 -17.33
CA LEU A 117 18.90 26.48 -18.68
C LEU A 117 17.66 25.67 -19.05
N GLU A 118 17.59 24.39 -18.69
CA GLU A 118 16.38 23.56 -18.89
C GLU A 118 15.16 24.23 -18.26
N TYR A 119 15.25 24.64 -16.99
CA TYR A 119 14.17 25.33 -16.30
C TYR A 119 13.87 26.72 -16.87
N TYR A 120 14.92 27.47 -17.26
CA TYR A 120 14.75 28.77 -17.88
C TYR A 120 13.95 28.68 -19.18
N TYR A 121 14.30 27.75 -20.08
CA TYR A 121 13.60 27.56 -21.34
C TYR A 121 12.25 26.87 -21.18
N GLN A 122 12.06 26.05 -20.15
CA GLN A 122 10.74 25.53 -19.80
C GLN A 122 9.75 26.67 -19.49
N MET A 123 10.18 27.69 -18.75
CA MET A 123 9.36 28.87 -18.45
C MET A 123 9.34 29.90 -19.59
N ASN A 124 10.41 29.95 -20.39
CA ASN A 124 10.61 30.96 -21.42
C ASN A 124 11.05 30.33 -22.77
N PRO A 125 10.17 29.58 -23.48
CA PRO A 125 10.59 28.74 -24.61
C PRO A 125 11.25 29.47 -25.79
N LYS A 126 11.00 30.78 -25.94
CA LYS A 126 11.51 31.60 -27.05
C LYS A 126 12.37 32.80 -26.59
N ALA A 127 12.67 32.91 -25.29
CA ALA A 127 13.41 34.06 -24.78
C ALA A 127 14.91 33.93 -25.02
N LYS A 128 15.56 35.07 -25.30
CA LYS A 128 17.03 35.14 -25.34
C LYS A 128 17.57 35.13 -23.91
N LEU A 129 18.71 34.46 -23.70
CA LEU A 129 19.36 34.43 -22.40
C LEU A 129 19.82 35.82 -21.95
N PRO A 130 19.54 36.24 -20.71
CA PRO A 130 20.05 37.49 -20.16
C PRO A 130 21.57 37.54 -20.18
N ASN A 131 22.12 38.72 -20.51
CA ASN A 131 23.57 38.92 -20.62
C ASN A 131 24.32 38.60 -19.32
N ALA A 132 23.73 38.91 -18.16
CA ALA A 132 24.31 38.60 -16.85
C ALA A 132 24.44 37.08 -16.63
N LEU A 133 23.41 36.31 -16.97
CA LEU A 133 23.42 34.85 -16.91
C LEU A 133 24.46 34.28 -17.86
N LYS A 134 24.45 34.72 -19.13
CA LYS A 134 25.41 34.28 -20.16
C LYS A 134 26.86 34.53 -19.72
N LYS A 135 27.18 35.75 -19.27
CA LYS A 135 28.53 36.13 -18.82
C LYS A 135 28.92 35.43 -17.51
N GLY A 136 27.99 35.26 -16.58
CA GLY A 136 28.22 34.56 -15.31
C GLY A 136 28.56 33.09 -15.53
N PHE A 137 27.79 32.40 -16.38
CA PHE A 137 28.05 31.01 -16.77
C PHE A 137 29.37 30.87 -17.53
N ALA A 138 29.65 31.76 -18.49
CA ALA A 138 30.93 31.77 -19.20
C ALA A 138 32.12 31.88 -18.23
N THR A 139 32.04 32.77 -17.23
CA THR A 139 33.10 32.95 -16.22
C THR A 139 33.16 31.77 -15.23
N ALA A 140 32.07 31.04 -15.00
CA ALA A 140 32.08 29.87 -14.13
C ALA A 140 32.95 28.73 -14.67
N PHE A 141 33.14 28.62 -15.99
CA PHE A 141 34.02 27.63 -16.61
C PHE A 141 35.49 27.78 -16.20
N ASP A 142 35.93 28.98 -15.80
CA ASP A 142 37.29 29.24 -15.32
C ASP A 142 37.64 28.41 -14.07
N ARG A 143 36.63 27.90 -13.35
CA ARG A 143 36.86 27.03 -12.18
C ARG A 143 37.02 25.56 -12.53
N PHE A 144 36.44 25.11 -13.63
CA PHE A 144 36.38 23.69 -13.95
C PHE A 144 37.58 23.24 -14.76
N ASP A 145 38.07 22.04 -14.52
CA ASP A 145 39.07 21.38 -15.35
C ASP A 145 38.44 20.46 -16.40
N SER A 146 39.28 19.91 -17.28
CA SER A 146 38.84 18.99 -18.34
C SER A 146 38.13 17.74 -17.79
N TYR A 147 38.52 17.26 -16.61
CA TYR A 147 37.89 16.10 -15.97
C TYR A 147 36.46 16.40 -15.51
N GLN A 148 36.25 17.52 -14.82
CA GLN A 148 34.92 17.94 -14.35
C GLN A 148 33.98 18.18 -15.53
N ILE A 149 34.48 18.79 -16.62
CA ILE A 149 33.71 18.96 -17.86
C ILE A 149 33.30 17.59 -18.44
N ALA A 150 34.21 16.62 -18.50
CA ALA A 150 33.93 15.28 -19.00
C ALA A 150 32.91 14.53 -18.13
N LYS A 151 33.05 14.64 -16.80
CA LYS A 151 32.18 14.00 -15.81
C LYS A 151 30.73 14.47 -15.92
N TYR A 152 30.52 15.77 -16.18
CA TYR A 152 29.21 16.42 -16.12
C TYR A 152 28.65 16.81 -17.50
N LYS A 153 29.18 16.26 -18.59
CA LYS A 153 28.80 16.65 -19.97
C LYS A 153 27.34 16.43 -20.35
N ASN A 154 26.61 15.52 -19.68
CA ASN A 154 25.21 15.20 -19.94
C ASN A 154 24.89 14.89 -21.43
N ALA A 155 25.75 14.13 -22.10
CA ALA A 155 25.54 13.74 -23.50
C ALA A 155 24.23 12.95 -23.67
N GLY A 156 23.43 13.30 -24.69
CA GLY A 156 22.17 12.62 -25.01
C GLY A 156 20.93 13.07 -24.23
N LYS A 157 21.00 14.18 -23.48
CA LYS A 157 19.84 14.82 -22.83
C LYS A 157 19.29 15.99 -23.65
N SER A 158 18.09 16.48 -23.31
CA SER A 158 17.42 17.60 -24.00
C SER A 158 18.23 18.90 -24.01
N VAL A 159 19.02 19.15 -22.94
CA VAL A 159 20.07 20.15 -22.93
C VAL A 159 21.36 19.47 -22.46
N SER A 160 22.44 19.65 -23.22
CA SER A 160 23.76 19.12 -22.89
C SER A 160 24.73 20.24 -22.46
N LEU A 161 25.85 19.87 -21.84
CA LEU A 161 26.89 20.87 -21.52
C LEU A 161 27.51 21.48 -22.78
N MET A 162 27.50 20.76 -23.90
CA MET A 162 27.92 21.28 -25.20
C MET A 162 27.03 22.44 -25.64
N ASP A 163 25.71 22.33 -25.44
CA ASP A 163 24.76 23.41 -25.76
C ASP A 163 25.03 24.64 -24.88
N VAL A 164 25.33 24.43 -23.59
CA VAL A 164 25.75 25.53 -22.69
C VAL A 164 27.00 26.22 -23.25
N VAL A 165 28.05 25.48 -23.63
CA VAL A 165 29.29 26.06 -24.18
C VAL A 165 29.02 26.84 -25.46
N ARG A 166 28.19 26.31 -26.37
CA ARG A 166 27.78 26.99 -27.60
C ARG A 166 26.97 28.26 -27.33
N LEU A 167 26.17 28.29 -26.27
CA LEU A 167 25.35 29.45 -25.91
C LEU A 167 26.16 30.55 -25.21
N VAL A 168 27.09 30.19 -24.32
CA VAL A 168 27.78 31.14 -23.45
C VAL A 168 29.17 31.56 -23.93
N HIS A 169 29.79 30.77 -24.81
CA HIS A 169 31.14 30.99 -25.34
C HIS A 169 32.17 31.28 -24.23
N PRO A 170 32.44 30.30 -23.34
CA PRO A 170 33.44 30.49 -22.28
C PRO A 170 34.83 30.71 -22.87
N LYS A 171 35.65 31.53 -22.21
CA LYS A 171 37.07 31.63 -22.55
C LYS A 171 37.78 30.39 -22.03
N SER A 172 38.65 29.81 -22.86
CA SER A 172 39.49 28.71 -22.41
C SER A 172 40.53 29.21 -21.41
N THR A 173 40.85 28.35 -20.47
CA THR A 173 41.97 28.47 -19.52
C THR A 173 42.88 27.26 -19.71
N PRO A 174 44.17 27.31 -19.33
CA PRO A 174 45.09 26.19 -19.53
C PRO A 174 44.59 24.83 -18.99
N LYS A 175 43.79 24.84 -17.91
CA LYS A 175 43.25 23.61 -17.30
C LYS A 175 42.01 23.04 -18.00
N ASN A 176 41.29 23.83 -18.78
CA ASN A 176 40.02 23.44 -19.39
C ASN A 176 40.01 23.48 -20.93
N GLU A 177 41.06 24.02 -21.55
CA GLU A 177 41.16 24.21 -23.00
C GLU A 177 40.94 22.91 -23.76
N GLN A 178 41.67 21.85 -23.42
CA GLN A 178 41.51 20.54 -24.05
C GLN A 178 40.12 19.95 -23.80
N GLY A 179 39.59 20.05 -22.58
CA GLY A 179 38.25 19.58 -22.23
C GLY A 179 37.14 20.28 -23.02
N LEU A 180 37.21 21.61 -23.14
CA LEU A 180 36.26 22.40 -23.91
C LEU A 180 36.34 22.08 -25.41
N LYS A 181 37.55 21.97 -25.96
CA LYS A 181 37.78 21.59 -27.35
C LYS A 181 37.15 20.22 -27.67
N LEU A 182 37.53 19.19 -26.92
CA LEU A 182 37.01 17.83 -27.09
C LEU A 182 35.49 17.74 -26.83
N LEU A 183 34.93 18.59 -25.96
CA LEU A 183 33.49 18.63 -25.71
C LEU A 183 32.73 19.13 -26.94
N VAL A 184 33.23 20.21 -27.56
CA VAL A 184 32.63 20.81 -28.76
C VAL A 184 32.79 19.89 -29.99
N GLU A 185 33.90 19.17 -30.08
CA GLU A 185 34.17 18.14 -31.10
C GLU A 185 33.36 16.84 -30.88
N GLY A 186 32.73 16.67 -29.71
CA GLY A 186 31.96 15.47 -29.36
C GLY A 186 32.81 14.25 -28.97
N THR A 187 34.12 14.40 -28.85
CA THR A 187 35.10 13.32 -28.60
C THR A 187 35.52 13.21 -27.12
N LEU A 188 35.07 14.12 -26.25
CA LEU A 188 35.46 14.13 -24.84
C LEU A 188 35.03 12.85 -24.10
N ALA A 189 35.99 11.99 -23.77
CA ALA A 189 35.79 10.80 -22.96
C ALA A 189 35.94 11.12 -21.47
N ASN A 190 35.02 10.60 -20.64
CA ASN A 190 35.22 10.56 -19.20
C ASN A 190 35.96 9.26 -18.87
N THR A 191 37.21 9.35 -18.43
CA THR A 191 38.10 8.18 -18.23
C THR A 191 38.51 7.93 -16.77
N GLN A 192 38.23 8.87 -15.87
CA GLN A 192 38.79 8.86 -14.50
C GLN A 192 37.75 8.80 -13.38
N THR A 193 36.44 8.82 -13.68
CA THR A 193 35.43 8.61 -12.62
C THR A 193 35.23 7.13 -12.35
N TRP A 194 34.81 6.78 -11.13
CA TRP A 194 34.45 5.41 -10.80
C TRP A 194 33.36 4.86 -11.74
N GLU A 195 32.38 5.68 -12.16
CA GLU A 195 31.37 5.30 -13.15
C GLU A 195 32.00 4.93 -14.50
N SER A 196 33.00 5.72 -14.94
CA SER A 196 33.70 5.45 -16.21
C SER A 196 34.58 4.20 -16.15
N MET A 197 35.30 3.99 -15.04
CA MET A 197 36.14 2.81 -14.85
C MET A 197 35.29 1.54 -14.80
N LEU A 198 34.15 1.57 -14.12
CA LEU A 198 33.21 0.43 -14.08
C LEU A 198 32.46 0.22 -15.39
N SER A 199 32.13 1.30 -16.11
CA SER A 199 31.53 1.20 -17.44
C SER A 199 32.51 0.58 -18.43
N ALA A 200 33.78 1.00 -18.40
CA ALA A 200 34.86 0.40 -19.20
C ALA A 200 35.04 -1.09 -18.86
N ALA A 201 35.15 -1.44 -17.56
CA ALA A 201 35.18 -2.83 -17.12
C ALA A 201 33.91 -3.63 -17.51
N GLY A 202 32.79 -2.95 -17.72
CA GLY A 202 31.54 -3.54 -18.21
C GLY A 202 31.55 -3.93 -19.68
N LYS A 203 32.46 -3.37 -20.49
CA LYS A 203 32.57 -3.64 -21.94
C LYS A 203 33.31 -4.93 -22.27
N GLU A 204 33.86 -5.61 -21.27
CA GLU A 204 34.48 -6.92 -21.45
C GLU A 204 33.50 -7.93 -22.07
N THR A 205 34.01 -8.73 -23.00
CA THR A 205 33.23 -9.61 -23.87
C THR A 205 32.73 -10.86 -23.15
N SER A 206 33.53 -11.42 -22.23
CA SER A 206 33.16 -12.60 -21.43
C SER A 206 32.57 -12.20 -20.05
N PRO A 207 31.58 -12.95 -19.52
CA PRO A 207 31.08 -12.77 -18.15
C PRO A 207 32.17 -12.86 -17.06
N GLU A 208 33.11 -13.81 -17.20
CA GLU A 208 34.21 -14.03 -16.26
C GLU A 208 35.22 -12.88 -16.30
N ALA A 209 35.64 -12.46 -17.51
CA ALA A 209 36.54 -11.32 -17.70
C ALA A 209 35.93 -10.03 -17.12
N ARG A 210 34.63 -9.81 -17.36
CA ARG A 210 33.88 -8.66 -16.81
C ARG A 210 33.87 -8.65 -15.29
N LYS A 211 33.71 -9.81 -14.65
CA LYS A 211 33.73 -9.94 -13.18
C LYS A 211 35.10 -9.55 -12.62
N VAL A 212 36.18 -10.06 -13.22
CA VAL A 212 37.56 -9.74 -12.81
C VAL A 212 37.88 -8.25 -13.02
N ALA A 213 37.50 -7.68 -14.17
CA ALA A 213 37.73 -6.28 -14.47
C ALA A 213 37.01 -5.35 -13.48
N LYS A 214 35.75 -5.63 -13.14
CA LYS A 214 35.00 -4.85 -12.14
C LYS A 214 35.60 -4.96 -10.74
N ALA A 215 35.99 -6.18 -10.32
CA ALA A 215 36.65 -6.38 -9.04
C ALA A 215 37.96 -5.57 -8.94
N THR A 216 38.76 -5.59 -10.01
CA THR A 216 40.02 -4.84 -10.11
C THR A 216 39.79 -3.34 -10.10
N ALA A 217 38.77 -2.85 -10.82
CA ALA A 217 38.41 -1.44 -10.82
C ALA A 217 38.03 -0.94 -9.42
N TRP A 218 37.20 -1.69 -8.69
CA TRP A 218 36.87 -1.36 -7.29
C TRP A 218 38.09 -1.35 -6.39
N LYS A 219 38.92 -2.39 -6.46
CA LYS A 219 40.16 -2.49 -5.69
C LYS A 219 41.06 -1.28 -5.91
N ASN A 220 41.28 -0.90 -7.17
CA ASN A 220 42.10 0.27 -7.53
C ASN A 220 41.51 1.58 -7.00
N LEU A 221 40.18 1.76 -7.06
CA LEU A 221 39.51 2.95 -6.55
C LEU A 221 39.67 3.08 -5.02
N LEU A 222 39.57 1.96 -4.30
CA LEU A 222 39.71 1.92 -2.85
C LEU A 222 41.17 2.14 -2.43
N GLN A 223 42.12 1.42 -3.01
CA GLN A 223 43.55 1.52 -2.66
C GLN A 223 44.13 2.92 -2.91
N ASN A 224 43.69 3.57 -3.98
CA ASN A 224 44.18 4.91 -4.33
C ASN A 224 43.35 6.05 -3.69
N ASN A 225 42.42 5.75 -2.78
CA ASN A 225 41.51 6.72 -2.16
C ASN A 225 40.78 7.63 -3.17
N LYS A 226 40.50 7.12 -4.39
CA LYS A 226 39.81 7.86 -5.45
C LYS A 226 38.27 7.82 -5.33
N LEU A 227 37.76 7.11 -4.32
CA LEU A 227 36.34 7.03 -4.02
C LEU A 227 36.01 7.91 -2.79
N GLY A 228 35.38 9.07 -3.01
CA GLY A 228 34.95 9.92 -1.88
C GLY A 228 34.00 9.19 -0.92
N TYR A 229 33.95 9.61 0.35
CA TYR A 229 33.21 8.90 1.41
C TYR A 229 31.73 8.64 1.06
N PHE A 230 31.02 9.65 0.54
CA PHE A 230 29.63 9.48 0.07
C PHE A 230 29.50 8.55 -1.14
N ALA A 231 30.49 8.53 -2.03
CA ALA A 231 30.48 7.62 -3.17
C ALA A 231 30.69 6.18 -2.71
N LEU A 232 31.51 5.96 -1.66
CA LEU A 232 31.66 4.67 -1.00
C LEU A 232 30.33 4.20 -0.39
N LEU A 233 29.67 5.03 0.43
CA LEU A 233 28.39 4.70 1.07
C LEU A 233 27.30 4.28 0.06
N ARG A 234 27.15 5.03 -1.04
CA ARG A 234 26.14 4.73 -2.07
C ARG A 234 26.44 3.46 -2.88
N ASN A 235 27.69 2.99 -2.86
CA ASN A 235 28.14 1.85 -3.65
C ASN A 235 28.47 0.59 -2.84
N LEU A 236 28.20 0.58 -1.53
CA LEU A 236 28.49 -0.58 -0.67
C LEU A 236 27.90 -1.89 -1.21
N ARG A 237 26.65 -1.86 -1.70
CA ARG A 237 26.01 -3.01 -2.37
C ARG A 237 26.79 -3.50 -3.59
N ASN A 238 27.27 -2.58 -4.42
CA ASN A 238 28.01 -2.93 -5.63
C ASN A 238 29.37 -3.54 -5.26
N VAL A 239 30.09 -2.94 -4.32
CA VAL A 239 31.38 -3.45 -3.84
C VAL A 239 31.20 -4.83 -3.19
N PHE A 240 30.13 -5.02 -2.42
CA PHE A 240 29.80 -6.30 -1.78
C PHE A 240 29.71 -7.46 -2.77
N TYR A 241 28.99 -7.29 -3.88
CA TYR A 241 28.85 -8.36 -4.87
C TYR A 241 29.98 -8.44 -5.90
N GLN A 242 30.61 -7.31 -6.24
CA GLN A 242 31.56 -7.24 -7.35
C GLN A 242 33.02 -7.32 -6.89
N ALA A 243 33.33 -6.92 -5.65
CA ALA A 243 34.67 -6.93 -5.09
C ALA A 243 34.67 -7.34 -3.60
N PRO A 244 34.13 -8.54 -3.28
CA PRO A 244 33.99 -8.99 -1.89
C PRO A 244 35.33 -9.17 -1.15
N GLU A 245 36.44 -9.28 -1.87
CA GLU A 245 37.79 -9.35 -1.31
C GLU A 245 38.35 -7.98 -0.88
N SER A 246 37.73 -6.88 -1.34
CA SER A 246 38.12 -5.52 -0.95
C SER A 246 37.32 -4.99 0.25
N LEU A 247 36.43 -5.80 0.84
CA LEU A 247 35.56 -5.36 1.93
C LEU A 247 36.30 -5.01 3.22
N SER A 248 37.45 -5.63 3.49
CA SER A 248 38.31 -5.24 4.62
C SER A 248 38.75 -3.78 4.52
N LEU A 249 39.23 -3.37 3.34
CA LEU A 249 39.60 -1.99 3.05
C LEU A 249 38.40 -1.04 3.08
N VAL A 250 37.21 -1.50 2.67
CA VAL A 250 35.98 -0.72 2.83
C VAL A 250 35.68 -0.48 4.30
N CYS A 251 35.72 -1.50 5.14
CA CYS A 251 35.48 -1.38 6.58
C CYS A 251 36.47 -0.43 7.25
N GLU A 252 37.75 -0.48 6.86
CA GLU A 252 38.78 0.47 7.31
C GLU A 252 38.42 1.91 6.92
N GLN A 253 38.11 2.15 5.64
CA GLN A 253 37.76 3.49 5.16
C GLN A 253 36.44 4.02 5.75
N LEU A 254 35.48 3.14 6.06
CA LEU A 254 34.23 3.49 6.72
C LEU A 254 34.44 3.88 8.19
N THR A 255 35.47 3.37 8.86
CA THR A 255 35.73 3.62 10.28
C THR A 255 36.85 4.63 10.52
N ASP A 256 37.39 5.22 9.45
CA ASP A 256 38.37 6.31 9.51
C ASP A 256 37.73 7.59 10.09
N LYS A 257 38.13 7.94 11.32
CA LYS A 257 37.65 9.13 12.04
C LYS A 257 37.91 10.43 11.29
N GLN A 258 39.08 10.58 10.68
CA GLN A 258 39.43 11.81 9.98
C GLN A 258 38.58 11.96 8.72
N ARG A 259 38.32 10.85 8.03
CA ARG A 259 37.48 10.84 6.84
C ARG A 259 36.02 11.12 7.18
N ILE A 260 35.50 10.55 8.26
CA ILE A 260 34.15 10.86 8.78
C ILE A 260 34.05 12.34 9.12
N LYS A 261 34.97 12.86 9.95
CA LYS A 261 35.01 14.26 10.37
C LYS A 261 35.12 15.22 9.18
N ASN A 262 36.07 14.98 8.28
CA ASN A 262 36.26 15.82 7.08
C ASN A 262 35.10 15.74 6.09
N SER A 263 34.39 14.61 6.06
CA SER A 263 33.21 14.46 5.20
C SER A 263 31.97 15.13 5.78
N LEU A 264 32.00 15.52 7.05
CA LEU A 264 30.86 16.02 7.83
C LEU A 264 29.63 15.10 7.73
N VAL A 265 29.88 13.82 7.48
CA VAL A 265 28.82 12.84 7.35
C VAL A 265 28.08 12.72 8.67
N LEU A 266 26.78 12.94 8.61
CA LEU A 266 25.93 12.72 9.76
C LEU A 266 25.47 11.26 9.86
N PRO A 267 25.09 10.83 11.08
CA PRO A 267 24.63 9.47 11.36
C PRO A 267 23.58 8.93 10.39
N PHE A 268 22.68 9.80 9.92
CA PHE A 268 21.59 9.40 9.04
C PHE A 268 22.01 8.83 7.70
N ARG A 269 23.11 9.33 7.13
CA ARG A 269 23.58 8.84 5.83
C ARG A 269 24.18 7.44 5.97
N LEU A 270 24.79 7.17 7.12
CA LEU A 270 25.36 5.88 7.46
C LEU A 270 24.27 4.87 7.82
N ASP A 271 23.26 5.30 8.57
CA ASP A 271 22.08 4.48 8.86
C ASP A 271 21.30 4.12 7.59
N THR A 272 21.09 5.07 6.66
CA THR A 272 20.44 4.77 5.38
C THR A 272 21.20 3.67 4.62
N ALA A 273 22.53 3.73 4.65
CA ALA A 273 23.36 2.68 4.08
C ALA A 273 23.23 1.36 4.86
N TYR A 274 23.20 1.41 6.19
CA TYR A 274 23.02 0.25 7.07
C TYR A 274 21.70 -0.49 6.81
N GLN A 275 20.60 0.24 6.68
CA GLN A 275 19.28 -0.30 6.34
C GLN A 275 19.28 -0.93 4.94
N ALA A 276 19.88 -0.26 3.96
CA ALA A 276 20.02 -0.80 2.61
C ALA A 276 20.82 -2.12 2.56
N LEU A 277 21.78 -2.32 3.47
CA LEU A 277 22.50 -3.59 3.61
C LEU A 277 21.64 -4.72 4.18
N GLY A 278 20.63 -4.41 5.00
CA GLY A 278 19.66 -5.41 5.50
C GLY A 278 18.95 -6.16 4.39
N ASN A 279 18.73 -5.49 3.25
CA ASN A 279 18.04 -6.03 2.09
C ASN A 279 18.94 -6.86 1.14
N LEU A 280 20.22 -7.07 1.49
CA LEU A 280 21.14 -7.88 0.67
C LEU A 280 20.98 -9.39 0.90
N ALA A 281 20.67 -9.78 2.13
CA ALA A 281 20.36 -11.16 2.44
C ALA A 281 19.03 -11.56 1.77
N PRO A 282 18.90 -12.80 1.26
CA PRO A 282 17.62 -13.31 0.78
C PRO A 282 16.54 -13.11 1.83
N GLN A 283 15.42 -12.50 1.44
CA GLN A 283 14.28 -12.26 2.33
C GLN A 283 13.27 -13.38 2.16
N LYS A 284 12.84 -13.97 3.28
CA LYS A 284 11.79 -14.99 3.25
C LYS A 284 10.50 -14.32 2.76
N PRO A 285 9.82 -14.87 1.73
CA PRO A 285 8.56 -14.29 1.29
C PRO A 285 7.54 -14.36 2.42
N GLU A 286 6.72 -13.32 2.53
CA GLU A 286 5.56 -13.33 3.43
C GLU A 286 4.43 -14.16 2.82
N LYS A 287 3.73 -14.92 3.66
CA LYS A 287 2.57 -15.70 3.22
C LYS A 287 1.37 -14.75 3.08
N PRO A 288 0.80 -14.57 1.88
CA PRO A 288 -0.34 -13.67 1.72
C PRO A 288 -1.60 -14.24 2.39
N TYR A 289 -2.43 -13.36 2.97
CA TYR A 289 -3.73 -13.72 3.51
C TYR A 289 -4.81 -13.69 2.41
N TYR A 290 -5.79 -14.59 2.50
CA TYR A 290 -6.76 -14.91 1.44
C TYR A 290 -8.15 -14.31 1.73
N TYR A 291 -8.33 -12.99 1.61
CA TYR A 291 -9.67 -12.38 1.70
C TYR A 291 -9.93 -11.43 0.52
N SER A 292 -11.08 -11.62 -0.16
CA SER A 292 -11.62 -10.68 -1.15
C SER A 292 -12.62 -9.74 -0.47
N TYR A 293 -12.37 -8.43 -0.48
CA TYR A 293 -13.26 -7.43 0.10
C TYR A 293 -14.49 -7.21 -0.79
N ASN A 294 -15.69 -7.56 -0.31
CA ASN A 294 -16.95 -7.12 -0.90
C ASN A 294 -17.81 -6.46 0.19
N ARG A 295 -18.07 -5.15 0.04
CA ARG A 295 -18.68 -4.27 1.06
C ARG A 295 -20.21 -4.39 1.25
N GLN A 296 -20.88 -5.42 0.73
CA GLN A 296 -22.34 -5.54 0.87
C GLN A 296 -22.79 -6.99 1.10
N ALA A 297 -23.45 -7.23 2.24
CA ALA A 297 -24.12 -8.49 2.50
C ALA A 297 -25.25 -8.73 1.48
N PRO A 298 -25.34 -9.91 0.85
CA PRO A 298 -26.34 -10.18 -0.18
C PRO A 298 -27.75 -10.18 0.42
N ASN A 299 -28.67 -9.32 -0.05
CA ASN A 299 -30.06 -9.32 0.39
C ASN A 299 -30.81 -10.55 -0.17
N VAL A 300 -31.24 -11.48 0.69
CA VAL A 300 -32.00 -12.69 0.29
C VAL A 300 -33.39 -12.65 0.93
N PRO A 301 -34.46 -12.34 0.18
CA PRO A 301 -35.81 -12.28 0.72
C PRO A 301 -36.30 -13.64 1.26
N PHE A 302 -37.10 -13.64 2.33
CA PHE A 302 -37.71 -14.86 2.89
C PHE A 302 -38.57 -15.61 1.87
N SER A 303 -39.19 -14.90 0.93
CA SER A 303 -39.94 -15.51 -0.18
C SER A 303 -39.09 -16.46 -1.04
N TYR A 304 -37.81 -16.10 -1.26
CA TYR A 304 -36.86 -16.95 -1.96
C TYR A 304 -36.44 -18.14 -1.09
N LEU A 305 -36.19 -17.91 0.21
CA LEU A 305 -35.82 -18.93 1.18
C LEU A 305 -36.89 -20.03 1.26
N PHE A 306 -38.17 -19.65 1.39
CA PHE A 306 -39.28 -20.60 1.48
C PHE A 306 -39.49 -21.40 0.20
N LYS A 307 -39.26 -20.80 -0.96
CA LYS A 307 -39.31 -21.51 -2.24
C LYS A 307 -38.22 -22.59 -2.33
N GLN A 308 -37.01 -22.31 -1.83
CA GLN A 308 -35.93 -23.30 -1.78
C GLN A 308 -36.19 -24.37 -0.72
N LEU A 309 -36.70 -23.98 0.46
CA LEU A 309 -37.08 -24.90 1.50
C LEU A 309 -38.14 -25.89 1.00
N GLN A 310 -39.19 -25.41 0.33
CA GLN A 310 -40.22 -26.26 -0.30
C GLN A 310 -39.63 -27.31 -1.25
N ARG A 311 -38.62 -26.94 -2.06
CA ARG A 311 -37.91 -27.87 -2.94
C ARG A 311 -37.08 -28.90 -2.18
N ILE A 312 -36.41 -28.48 -1.11
CA ILE A 312 -35.63 -29.35 -0.25
C ILE A 312 -36.53 -30.39 0.40
N LEU A 313 -37.69 -29.97 0.93
CA LEU A 313 -38.66 -30.85 1.55
C LEU A 313 -39.08 -31.97 0.59
N LEU A 314 -39.31 -31.66 -0.69
CA LEU A 314 -39.76 -32.63 -1.68
C LEU A 314 -38.64 -33.48 -2.30
N LYS A 315 -37.38 -33.09 -2.13
CA LYS A 315 -36.23 -33.78 -2.76
C LYS A 315 -36.14 -35.28 -2.45
N PRO A 316 -36.38 -35.76 -1.21
CA PRO A 316 -36.40 -37.19 -0.92
C PRO A 316 -37.47 -37.94 -1.73
N PHE A 317 -38.65 -37.34 -1.92
CA PHE A 317 -39.73 -37.90 -2.74
C PHE A 317 -39.38 -37.90 -4.24
N LEU A 318 -38.77 -36.81 -4.73
CA LEU A 318 -38.32 -36.71 -6.12
C LEU A 318 -37.23 -37.71 -6.49
N LYS A 319 -36.43 -38.19 -5.52
CA LYS A 319 -35.38 -39.19 -5.77
C LYS A 319 -35.98 -40.53 -6.19
N ASP A 320 -37.10 -40.93 -5.60
CA ASP A 320 -37.84 -42.16 -5.93
C ASP A 320 -38.91 -41.90 -7.01
N MET A 321 -38.52 -41.13 -8.04
CA MET A 321 -39.41 -40.45 -8.99
C MET A 321 -40.50 -41.37 -9.59
N PRO A 322 -41.80 -41.17 -9.26
CA PRO A 322 -42.86 -41.99 -9.83
C PRO A 322 -43.03 -41.77 -11.34
N ALA A 323 -42.64 -40.60 -11.87
CA ALA A 323 -42.65 -40.33 -13.31
C ALA A 323 -41.72 -41.26 -14.12
N ALA A 324 -40.58 -41.66 -13.56
CA ALA A 324 -39.66 -42.59 -14.23
C ALA A 324 -40.24 -44.01 -14.27
N GLN A 325 -40.89 -44.45 -13.19
CA GLN A 325 -41.59 -45.75 -13.15
C GLN A 325 -42.81 -45.76 -14.07
N LEU A 326 -43.59 -44.68 -14.06
CA LEU A 326 -44.72 -44.51 -14.97
C LEU A 326 -44.26 -44.51 -16.43
N ARG A 327 -43.18 -43.78 -16.77
CA ARG A 327 -42.63 -43.77 -18.11
C ARG A 327 -42.20 -45.17 -18.57
N LYS A 328 -41.43 -45.89 -17.74
CA LYS A 328 -41.03 -47.28 -18.03
C LYS A 328 -42.21 -48.21 -18.19
N LEU A 329 -43.24 -48.07 -17.36
CA LEU A 329 -44.48 -48.84 -17.46
C LEU A 329 -45.17 -48.57 -18.80
N LEU A 330 -45.37 -47.30 -19.15
CA LEU A 330 -46.03 -46.88 -20.38
C LEU A 330 -45.26 -47.27 -21.65
N GLU A 331 -43.92 -47.15 -21.64
CA GLU A 331 -43.06 -47.60 -22.73
C GLU A 331 -43.22 -49.10 -22.96
N LYS A 332 -43.22 -49.91 -21.88
CA LYS A 332 -43.47 -51.36 -21.97
C LYS A 332 -44.87 -51.70 -22.47
N MET A 333 -45.91 -50.99 -22.02
CA MET A 333 -47.27 -51.21 -22.54
C MET A 333 -47.36 -50.88 -24.02
N GLN A 334 -46.70 -49.79 -24.45
CA GLN A 334 -46.68 -49.35 -25.83
C GLN A 334 -45.92 -50.34 -26.72
N GLU A 335 -44.77 -50.82 -26.26
CA GLU A 335 -44.00 -51.89 -26.93
C GLU A 335 -44.86 -53.15 -27.12
N VAL A 336 -45.53 -53.63 -26.08
CA VAL A 336 -46.34 -54.85 -26.17
C VAL A 336 -47.61 -54.65 -27.00
N SER A 337 -48.20 -53.45 -26.98
CA SER A 337 -49.33 -53.09 -27.84
C SER A 337 -48.94 -53.03 -29.32
N GLN A 338 -47.71 -52.60 -29.65
CA GLN A 338 -47.26 -52.31 -31.02
C GLN A 338 -46.38 -53.40 -31.68
N ASN A 339 -45.58 -54.17 -30.93
CA ASN A 339 -44.45 -54.95 -31.48
C ASN A 339 -44.54 -56.49 -31.31
N ILE A 340 -45.72 -57.09 -31.43
CA ILE A 340 -45.78 -58.55 -31.64
C ILE A 340 -46.23 -58.76 -33.09
N VAL A 341 -45.23 -58.95 -33.96
CA VAL A 341 -45.36 -59.39 -35.35
C VAL A 341 -45.56 -60.91 -35.34
N ASP A 342 -46.59 -61.37 -36.05
CA ASP A 342 -46.97 -62.78 -36.15
C ASP A 342 -45.91 -63.59 -36.91
N GLU A 343 -45.03 -64.28 -36.18
CA GLU A 343 -44.29 -65.42 -36.71
C GLU A 343 -44.69 -66.69 -35.94
N GLN A 344 -45.33 -67.62 -36.66
CA GLN A 344 -45.80 -68.97 -36.27
C GLN A 344 -45.98 -69.22 -34.75
N LEU A 345 -46.92 -68.51 -34.13
CA LEU A 345 -47.34 -68.76 -32.74
C LEU A 345 -48.34 -69.94 -32.68
N SER A 346 -48.28 -70.74 -31.62
CA SER A 346 -49.34 -71.74 -31.36
C SER A 346 -50.68 -71.05 -31.05
N ASN A 347 -51.82 -71.71 -31.30
CA ASN A 347 -53.15 -71.15 -31.01
C ASN A 347 -53.31 -70.64 -29.57
N LYS A 348 -52.67 -71.33 -28.60
CA LYS A 348 -52.67 -70.95 -27.19
C LYS A 348 -51.82 -69.70 -26.91
N GLU A 349 -50.69 -69.54 -27.61
CA GLU A 349 -49.85 -68.34 -27.53
C GLU A 349 -50.53 -67.11 -28.15
N ALA A 350 -51.19 -67.29 -29.30
CA ALA A 350 -51.91 -66.21 -29.95
C ALA A 350 -53.03 -65.63 -29.06
N GLN A 351 -53.74 -66.49 -28.33
CA GLN A 351 -54.80 -66.08 -27.41
C GLN A 351 -54.26 -65.32 -26.18
N ASP A 352 -53.20 -65.83 -25.54
CA ASP A 352 -52.58 -65.15 -24.39
C ASP A 352 -51.97 -63.79 -24.79
N VAL A 353 -51.39 -63.70 -25.99
CA VAL A 353 -50.85 -62.45 -26.55
C VAL A 353 -51.96 -61.42 -26.78
N ALA A 354 -53.11 -61.83 -27.33
CA ALA A 354 -54.25 -60.93 -27.54
C ALA A 354 -54.78 -60.35 -26.22
N HIS A 355 -54.86 -61.16 -25.16
CA HIS A 355 -55.28 -60.71 -23.84
C HIS A 355 -54.28 -59.71 -23.23
N ILE A 356 -52.98 -59.96 -23.35
CA ILE A 356 -51.95 -59.00 -22.87
C ILE A 356 -52.03 -57.68 -23.64
N LYS A 357 -52.24 -57.70 -24.96
CA LYS A 357 -52.42 -56.48 -25.77
C LYS A 357 -53.63 -55.66 -25.32
N ALA A 358 -54.74 -56.34 -24.97
CA ALA A 358 -55.94 -55.67 -24.47
C ALA A 358 -55.68 -54.97 -23.13
N VAL A 359 -55.03 -55.65 -22.18
CA VAL A 359 -54.66 -55.07 -20.87
C VAL A 359 -53.70 -53.88 -21.04
N ALA A 360 -52.69 -54.00 -21.90
CA ALA A 360 -51.75 -52.92 -22.19
C ALA A 360 -52.45 -51.67 -22.74
N THR A 361 -53.41 -51.86 -23.65
CA THR A 361 -54.20 -50.77 -24.25
C THR A 361 -55.06 -50.06 -23.21
N GLN A 362 -55.69 -50.82 -22.29
CA GLN A 362 -56.47 -50.24 -21.20
C GLN A 362 -55.60 -49.41 -20.24
N ILE A 363 -54.41 -49.89 -19.89
CA ILE A 363 -53.46 -49.12 -19.05
C ILE A 363 -53.01 -47.85 -19.76
N LEU A 364 -52.71 -47.92 -21.07
CA LEU A 364 -52.32 -46.74 -21.87
C LEU A 364 -53.40 -45.67 -21.92
N SER A 365 -54.69 -46.04 -21.87
CA SER A 365 -55.80 -45.07 -21.85
C SER A 365 -55.77 -44.16 -20.61
N LEU A 366 -55.20 -44.63 -19.49
CA LEU A 366 -55.07 -43.87 -18.25
C LEU A 366 -53.84 -42.93 -18.23
N LYS A 367 -52.98 -42.97 -19.25
CA LYS A 367 -51.74 -42.18 -19.36
C LYS A 367 -51.95 -40.69 -19.10
N GLY A 368 -52.98 -40.11 -19.72
CA GLY A 368 -53.27 -38.68 -19.58
C GLY A 368 -53.62 -38.28 -18.15
N SER A 369 -54.47 -39.08 -17.49
CA SER A 369 -54.91 -38.83 -16.12
C SER A 369 -53.78 -39.04 -15.11
N LEU A 370 -52.95 -40.07 -15.29
CA LEU A 370 -51.77 -40.34 -14.46
C LEU A 370 -50.72 -39.22 -14.59
N ASN A 371 -50.44 -38.74 -15.81
CA ASN A 371 -49.49 -37.66 -16.03
C ASN A 371 -49.98 -36.33 -15.43
N ARG A 372 -51.28 -36.02 -15.59
CA ARG A 372 -51.88 -34.79 -15.03
C ARG A 372 -51.80 -34.78 -13.51
N PHE A 373 -52.12 -35.90 -12.86
CA PHE A 373 -52.03 -36.03 -11.41
C PHE A 373 -50.59 -35.85 -10.91
N LEU A 374 -49.62 -36.45 -11.62
CA LEU A 374 -48.20 -36.29 -11.28
C LEU A 374 -47.68 -34.85 -11.42
N HIS A 375 -47.92 -34.19 -12.56
CA HIS A 375 -47.29 -32.92 -12.84
C HIS A 375 -48.03 -31.73 -12.23
N ASN A 376 -49.35 -31.69 -12.38
CA ASN A 376 -50.11 -30.49 -12.00
C ASN A 376 -50.45 -30.50 -10.51
N GLN A 377 -50.63 -31.68 -9.92
CA GLN A 377 -51.12 -31.80 -8.54
C GLN A 377 -50.00 -32.10 -7.54
N LEU A 378 -49.05 -32.98 -7.88
CA LEU A 378 -47.96 -33.34 -6.97
C LEU A 378 -46.70 -32.47 -7.12
N LEU A 379 -46.41 -31.93 -8.31
CA LEU A 379 -45.18 -31.17 -8.57
C LEU A 379 -45.36 -29.64 -8.59
N ASP A 380 -46.53 -29.14 -9.02
CA ASP A 380 -46.78 -27.70 -9.16
C ASP A 380 -47.30 -27.03 -7.88
N LEU A 381 -47.65 -27.82 -6.86
CA LEU A 381 -47.88 -27.38 -5.47
C LEU A 381 -48.84 -26.19 -5.33
N THR A 382 -49.87 -26.13 -6.17
CA THR A 382 -50.97 -25.20 -5.96
C THR A 382 -51.68 -25.61 -4.66
N SER A 383 -52.08 -24.63 -3.84
CA SER A 383 -52.63 -24.82 -2.50
C SER A 383 -53.98 -25.53 -2.54
N GLN A 384 -53.99 -26.82 -2.84
CA GLN A 384 -55.19 -27.64 -2.86
C GLN A 384 -55.33 -28.39 -1.54
N ASP A 385 -56.58 -28.47 -1.06
CA ASP A 385 -56.93 -29.28 0.10
C ASP A 385 -56.48 -30.73 -0.13
N SER A 386 -55.81 -31.32 0.86
CA SER A 386 -55.40 -32.72 0.87
C SER A 386 -56.54 -33.67 0.52
N ASN A 387 -57.78 -33.35 0.90
CA ASN A 387 -58.94 -34.19 0.59
C ASN A 387 -59.19 -34.29 -0.91
N THR A 388 -59.01 -33.19 -1.65
CA THR A 388 -59.15 -33.17 -3.11
C THR A 388 -58.12 -34.08 -3.79
N LEU A 389 -56.87 -34.03 -3.33
CA LEU A 389 -55.78 -34.87 -3.86
C LEU A 389 -56.03 -36.36 -3.61
N TYR A 390 -56.46 -36.74 -2.40
CA TYR A 390 -56.80 -38.13 -2.10
C TYR A 390 -58.00 -38.61 -2.91
N ASN A 391 -59.03 -37.78 -3.10
CA ASN A 391 -60.20 -38.13 -3.90
C ASN A 391 -59.85 -38.40 -5.38
N GLU A 392 -58.97 -37.60 -5.98
CA GLU A 392 -58.49 -37.85 -7.34
C GLU A 392 -57.62 -39.10 -7.44
N PHE A 393 -56.75 -39.33 -6.44
CA PHE A 393 -55.93 -40.53 -6.36
C PHE A 393 -56.76 -41.82 -6.27
N TYR A 394 -57.76 -41.86 -5.38
CA TYR A 394 -58.59 -43.06 -5.20
C TYR A 394 -59.40 -43.40 -6.46
N LYS A 395 -59.81 -42.40 -7.26
CA LYS A 395 -60.43 -42.63 -8.57
C LYS A 395 -59.47 -43.34 -9.53
N LEU A 396 -58.22 -42.89 -9.61
CA LEU A 396 -57.19 -43.50 -10.45
C LEU A 396 -56.84 -44.92 -10.00
N GLN A 397 -56.68 -45.12 -8.68
CA GLN A 397 -56.43 -46.44 -8.10
C GLN A 397 -57.55 -47.43 -8.45
N THR A 398 -58.81 -47.00 -8.31
CA THR A 398 -59.97 -47.84 -8.63
C THR A 398 -60.01 -48.23 -10.11
N GLN A 399 -59.74 -47.29 -11.01
CA GLN A 399 -59.68 -47.56 -12.45
C GLN A 399 -58.57 -48.57 -12.80
N LEU A 400 -57.40 -48.43 -12.21
CA LEU A 400 -56.26 -49.30 -12.46
C LEU A 400 -56.50 -50.72 -11.91
N GLN A 401 -57.06 -50.83 -10.71
CA GLN A 401 -57.41 -52.13 -10.09
C GLN A 401 -58.49 -52.87 -10.88
N ALA A 402 -59.45 -52.15 -11.47
CA ALA A 402 -60.49 -52.76 -12.30
C ALA A 402 -59.91 -53.44 -13.55
N ILE A 403 -58.86 -52.87 -14.15
CA ILE A 403 -58.18 -53.45 -15.33
C ILE A 403 -57.60 -54.84 -15.00
N PHE A 404 -56.85 -54.96 -13.89
CA PHE A 404 -56.23 -56.23 -13.52
C PHE A 404 -57.23 -57.25 -12.98
N ARG A 405 -58.26 -56.80 -12.25
CA ARG A 405 -59.34 -57.69 -11.77
C ARG A 405 -60.10 -58.36 -12.91
N ASN A 406 -60.30 -57.64 -14.02
CA ASN A 406 -61.02 -58.14 -15.19
C ASN A 406 -60.11 -58.85 -16.19
N ALA A 407 -58.81 -58.97 -15.93
CA ALA A 407 -57.88 -59.66 -16.81
C ALA A 407 -58.05 -61.20 -16.68
N PRO A 408 -58.15 -61.93 -17.80
CA PRO A 408 -58.28 -63.40 -17.75
C PRO A 408 -56.98 -64.07 -17.28
N VAL A 409 -57.10 -65.26 -16.67
CA VAL A 409 -55.94 -66.10 -16.32
C VAL A 409 -55.33 -66.67 -17.61
N LEU A 410 -54.04 -66.42 -17.82
CA LEU A 410 -53.34 -66.79 -19.04
C LEU A 410 -52.81 -68.24 -18.97
N GLY A 411 -52.86 -68.93 -20.11
CA GLY A 411 -52.58 -70.36 -20.19
C GLY A 411 -51.09 -70.72 -20.18
N LEU A 412 -50.20 -69.79 -20.50
CA LEU A 412 -48.75 -69.96 -20.52
C LEU A 412 -48.06 -69.14 -19.44
N LYS A 413 -47.21 -69.82 -18.66
CA LYS A 413 -46.54 -69.24 -17.49
C LYS A 413 -45.74 -67.98 -17.81
N LYS A 414 -45.09 -67.91 -18.98
CA LYS A 414 -44.31 -66.73 -19.42
C LYS A 414 -45.16 -65.46 -19.51
N TYR A 415 -46.40 -65.57 -20.01
CA TYR A 415 -47.31 -64.44 -20.20
C TYR A 415 -48.02 -64.06 -18.90
N GLN A 416 -48.42 -65.06 -18.10
CA GLN A 416 -48.95 -64.80 -16.75
C GLN A 416 -47.94 -64.06 -15.86
N GLN A 417 -46.65 -64.42 -15.94
CA GLN A 417 -45.57 -63.73 -15.21
C GLN A 417 -45.43 -62.25 -15.61
N VAL A 418 -45.59 -61.93 -16.89
CA VAL A 418 -45.56 -60.54 -17.39
C VAL A 418 -46.73 -59.74 -16.79
N LEU A 419 -47.95 -60.29 -16.80
CA LEU A 419 -49.12 -59.64 -16.22
C LEU A 419 -48.95 -59.38 -14.72
N THR A 420 -48.46 -60.36 -13.96
CA THR A 420 -48.17 -60.21 -12.52
C THR A 420 -47.09 -59.15 -12.28
N GLN A 421 -46.06 -59.09 -13.12
CA GLN A 421 -45.02 -58.06 -13.01
C GLN A 421 -45.58 -56.66 -13.26
N TRP A 422 -46.51 -56.51 -14.20
CA TRP A 422 -47.18 -55.24 -14.48
C TRP A 422 -48.05 -54.79 -13.32
N GLU A 423 -48.83 -55.70 -12.74
CA GLU A 423 -49.65 -55.43 -11.56
C GLU A 423 -48.79 -54.97 -10.38
N GLN A 424 -47.69 -55.68 -10.09
CA GLN A 424 -46.75 -55.29 -9.04
C GLN A 424 -46.11 -53.91 -9.29
N THR A 425 -45.79 -53.59 -10.54
CA THR A 425 -45.25 -52.28 -10.93
C THR A 425 -46.29 -51.17 -10.70
N CYS A 426 -47.55 -51.44 -11.07
CA CYS A 426 -48.67 -50.53 -10.86
C CYS A 426 -48.96 -50.28 -9.37
N VAL A 427 -48.93 -51.33 -8.54
CA VAL A 427 -49.08 -51.21 -7.08
C VAL A 427 -47.95 -50.36 -6.50
N THR A 428 -46.70 -50.63 -6.92
CA THR A 428 -45.53 -49.85 -6.48
C THR A 428 -45.69 -48.37 -6.85
N LEU A 429 -46.13 -48.08 -8.08
CA LEU A 429 -46.38 -46.72 -8.54
C LEU A 429 -47.47 -46.03 -7.71
N LEU A 430 -48.60 -46.70 -7.46
CA LEU A 430 -49.70 -46.14 -6.66
C LEU A 430 -49.28 -45.88 -5.21
N THR A 431 -48.53 -46.79 -4.59
CA THR A 431 -47.98 -46.59 -3.24
C THR A 431 -47.03 -45.39 -3.19
N LEU A 432 -46.21 -45.18 -4.23
CA LEU A 432 -45.37 -43.98 -4.32
C LEU A 432 -46.20 -42.71 -4.50
N LEU A 433 -47.23 -42.73 -5.34
CA LEU A 433 -48.13 -41.59 -5.53
C LEU A 433 -48.85 -41.21 -4.23
N GLU A 434 -49.40 -42.18 -3.51
CA GLU A 434 -50.06 -41.99 -2.21
C GLU A 434 -49.11 -41.38 -1.17
N LYS A 435 -47.87 -41.90 -1.11
CA LYS A 435 -46.79 -41.33 -0.29
C LYS A 435 -46.55 -39.85 -0.62
N GLY A 436 -46.54 -39.51 -1.92
CA GLY A 436 -46.36 -38.15 -2.41
C GLY A 436 -47.42 -37.16 -1.93
N ILE A 437 -48.68 -37.59 -1.83
CA ILE A 437 -49.79 -36.72 -1.39
C ILE A 437 -49.59 -36.24 0.05
N GLY A 438 -49.29 -37.18 0.96
CA GLY A 438 -49.05 -36.84 2.38
C GLY A 438 -47.85 -35.92 2.54
N ILE A 439 -46.81 -36.15 1.75
CA ILE A 439 -45.57 -35.37 1.71
C ILE A 439 -45.85 -33.91 1.27
N VAL A 440 -46.59 -33.73 0.18
CA VAL A 440 -46.96 -32.42 -0.37
C VAL A 440 -47.83 -31.65 0.62
N SER A 441 -48.84 -32.30 1.22
CA SER A 441 -49.71 -31.68 2.22
C SER A 441 -48.92 -31.19 3.44
N PHE A 442 -48.01 -32.03 3.97
CA PHE A 442 -47.16 -31.67 5.10
C PHE A 442 -46.24 -30.48 4.80
N ALA A 443 -45.59 -30.47 3.63
CA ALA A 443 -44.72 -29.37 3.21
C ALA A 443 -45.48 -28.06 3.00
N SER A 444 -46.66 -28.11 2.38
CA SER A 444 -47.50 -26.93 2.16
C SER A 444 -47.98 -26.29 3.47
N LYS A 445 -48.33 -27.11 4.48
CA LYS A 445 -48.70 -26.61 5.82
C LYS A 445 -47.54 -25.90 6.51
N LEU A 446 -46.34 -26.47 6.46
CA LEU A 446 -45.13 -25.83 7.02
C LEU A 446 -44.87 -24.48 6.35
N ILE A 447 -44.86 -24.42 5.02
CA ILE A 447 -44.59 -23.17 4.29
C ILE A 447 -45.65 -22.10 4.56
N ALA A 448 -46.92 -22.48 4.70
CA ALA A 448 -47.99 -21.55 5.06
C ALA A 448 -47.78 -20.96 6.47
N GLN A 449 -47.41 -21.79 7.45
CA GLN A 449 -47.11 -21.33 8.81
C GLN A 449 -45.90 -20.40 8.85
N LEU A 450 -44.82 -20.74 8.14
CA LEU A 450 -43.62 -19.89 8.07
C LEU A 450 -43.93 -18.53 7.45
N LYS A 451 -44.71 -18.48 6.36
CA LYS A 451 -45.15 -17.21 5.77
C LYS A 451 -45.93 -16.35 6.76
N ALA A 452 -46.88 -16.95 7.50
CA ALA A 452 -47.67 -16.21 8.50
C ALA A 452 -46.80 -15.62 9.63
N LYS A 453 -45.74 -16.32 10.04
CA LYS A 453 -44.86 -15.92 11.15
C LYS A 453 -43.72 -14.98 10.75
N THR A 454 -43.49 -14.76 9.46
CA THR A 454 -42.36 -13.95 8.95
C THR A 454 -42.77 -12.67 8.25
N ASN A 455 -44.05 -12.32 8.24
CA ASN A 455 -44.56 -11.10 7.58
C ASN A 455 -43.95 -9.80 8.15
N ASP A 456 -43.61 -9.78 9.44
CA ASP A 456 -43.07 -8.60 10.14
C ASP A 456 -41.56 -8.69 10.45
N LEU A 457 -40.86 -9.70 9.89
CA LEU A 457 -39.43 -9.91 10.12
C LEU A 457 -38.57 -9.28 9.03
N ASP A 458 -37.44 -8.65 9.41
CA ASP A 458 -36.45 -8.19 8.44
C ASP A 458 -35.55 -9.36 8.01
N SER A 459 -35.55 -9.67 6.71
CA SER A 459 -34.68 -10.68 6.08
C SER A 459 -33.19 -10.35 6.13
N LYS A 460 -32.80 -9.16 6.62
CA LYS A 460 -31.40 -8.74 6.80
C LYS A 460 -30.86 -8.97 8.21
N GLU A 461 -31.72 -9.28 9.18
CA GLU A 461 -31.34 -9.50 10.58
C GLU A 461 -31.06 -10.99 10.86
N PRO A 462 -29.88 -11.37 11.39
CA PRO A 462 -29.57 -12.76 11.73
C PRO A 462 -30.54 -13.39 12.73
N THR A 463 -31.07 -12.60 13.65
CA THR A 463 -32.07 -13.02 14.65
C THR A 463 -33.39 -13.44 14.01
N SER A 464 -33.74 -12.89 12.85
CA SER A 464 -34.92 -13.32 12.09
C SER A 464 -34.79 -14.76 11.57
N PHE A 465 -33.55 -15.25 11.32
CA PHE A 465 -33.33 -16.65 10.94
C PHE A 465 -33.55 -17.61 12.10
N ASP A 466 -33.24 -17.19 13.34
CA ASP A 466 -33.51 -18.00 14.54
C ASP A 466 -35.01 -18.24 14.72
N VAL A 467 -35.82 -17.20 14.54
CA VAL A 467 -37.28 -17.34 14.57
C VAL A 467 -37.77 -18.32 13.49
N VAL A 468 -37.20 -18.30 12.29
CA VAL A 468 -37.56 -19.26 11.22
C VAL A 468 -37.18 -20.69 11.60
N ILE A 469 -35.99 -20.89 12.16
CA ILE A 469 -35.49 -22.20 12.59
C ILE A 469 -36.38 -22.78 13.69
N GLU A 470 -36.65 -22.01 14.75
CA GLU A 470 -37.51 -22.42 15.87
C GLU A 470 -38.92 -22.80 15.39
N ASN A 471 -39.48 -22.06 14.42
CA ASN A 471 -40.79 -22.40 13.87
C ASN A 471 -40.78 -23.68 13.03
N VAL A 472 -39.67 -24.00 12.33
CA VAL A 472 -39.52 -25.28 11.64
C VAL A 472 -39.42 -26.42 12.66
N GLU A 473 -38.59 -26.26 13.69
CA GLU A 473 -38.42 -27.26 14.76
C GLU A 473 -39.74 -27.51 15.48
N GLY A 474 -40.42 -26.46 15.93
CA GLY A 474 -41.72 -26.55 16.58
C GLY A 474 -42.81 -27.11 15.68
N PHE A 475 -42.80 -26.82 14.37
CA PHE A 475 -43.72 -27.47 13.43
C PHE A 475 -43.46 -28.96 13.35
N LEU A 476 -42.19 -29.35 13.22
CA LEU A 476 -41.80 -30.76 13.16
C LEU A 476 -42.20 -31.45 14.45
N GLU A 477 -41.94 -30.91 15.64
CA GLU A 477 -42.35 -31.51 16.91
C GLU A 477 -43.86 -31.73 17.00
N ASN A 478 -44.65 -30.71 16.70
CA ASN A 478 -46.10 -30.71 16.94
C ASN A 478 -46.94 -31.36 15.83
N HIS A 479 -46.38 -31.61 14.64
CA HIS A 479 -47.11 -32.22 13.54
C HIS A 479 -46.62 -33.64 13.23
N THR A 480 -47.57 -34.54 12.99
CA THR A 480 -47.30 -35.90 12.54
C THR A 480 -46.98 -35.90 11.05
N ALA A 481 -45.77 -36.32 10.71
CA ALA A 481 -45.41 -36.56 9.32
C ALA A 481 -46.07 -37.86 8.84
N PRO A 482 -46.41 -37.97 7.54
CA PRO A 482 -47.01 -39.18 6.99
C PRO A 482 -46.11 -40.42 7.12
N TYR A 483 -44.78 -40.22 7.20
CA TYR A 483 -43.81 -41.29 7.42
C TYR A 483 -42.71 -40.83 8.41
N PRO A 484 -42.38 -41.61 9.46
CA PRO A 484 -41.39 -41.19 10.47
C PRO A 484 -40.00 -40.90 9.89
N GLN A 485 -39.53 -41.75 8.97
CA GLN A 485 -38.26 -41.58 8.26
C GLN A 485 -38.18 -40.30 7.43
N TYR A 486 -39.33 -39.80 6.96
CA TYR A 486 -39.43 -38.58 6.18
C TYR A 486 -39.26 -37.33 7.05
N LYS A 487 -39.83 -37.34 8.27
CA LYS A 487 -39.68 -36.28 9.27
C LYS A 487 -38.21 -36.04 9.63
N ILE A 488 -37.46 -37.12 9.86
CA ILE A 488 -36.03 -37.08 10.22
C ILE A 488 -35.21 -36.53 9.05
N ALA A 489 -35.41 -37.06 7.84
CA ALA A 489 -34.68 -36.62 6.66
C ALA A 489 -34.94 -35.14 6.32
N ILE A 490 -36.20 -34.70 6.47
CA ILE A 490 -36.57 -33.29 6.32
C ILE A 490 -35.92 -32.43 7.38
N GLY A 491 -36.06 -32.80 8.65
CA GLY A 491 -35.54 -32.00 9.76
C GLY A 491 -34.05 -31.73 9.56
N ALA A 492 -33.28 -32.76 9.26
CA ALA A 492 -31.86 -32.63 8.97
C ALA A 492 -31.58 -31.70 7.77
N GLN A 493 -32.29 -31.84 6.65
CA GLN A 493 -32.00 -31.07 5.43
C GLN A 493 -32.50 -29.62 5.51
N ALA A 494 -33.67 -29.39 6.10
CA ALA A 494 -34.28 -28.08 6.30
C ALA A 494 -33.44 -27.25 7.26
N LEU A 495 -33.09 -27.83 8.42
CA LEU A 495 -32.30 -27.13 9.44
C LEU A 495 -30.86 -26.92 8.96
N ALA A 496 -30.24 -27.88 8.27
CA ALA A 496 -28.90 -27.68 7.69
C ALA A 496 -28.90 -26.53 6.66
N PHE A 497 -29.92 -26.44 5.81
CA PHE A 497 -30.05 -25.34 4.85
C PHE A 497 -30.23 -23.98 5.54
N LEU A 498 -31.09 -23.89 6.55
CA LEU A 498 -31.34 -22.65 7.28
C LEU A 498 -30.12 -22.21 8.10
N ASN A 499 -29.47 -23.15 8.80
CA ASN A 499 -28.25 -22.88 9.58
C ASN A 499 -27.09 -22.47 8.68
N GLN A 500 -26.88 -23.14 7.53
CA GLN A 500 -25.86 -22.73 6.57
C GLN A 500 -26.10 -21.32 6.06
N ARG A 501 -27.37 -20.93 5.82
CA ARG A 501 -27.71 -19.57 5.38
C ARG A 501 -27.50 -18.53 6.48
N LYS A 502 -27.86 -18.86 7.72
CA LYS A 502 -27.57 -18.05 8.91
C LYS A 502 -26.07 -17.81 9.07
N GLU A 503 -25.24 -18.86 8.96
CA GLU A 503 -23.78 -18.76 9.07
C GLU A 503 -23.17 -17.87 7.98
N ILE A 504 -23.58 -18.05 6.72
CA ILE A 504 -23.10 -17.21 5.60
C ILE A 504 -23.42 -15.73 5.86
N PHE A 505 -24.61 -15.43 6.40
CA PHE A 505 -25.01 -14.07 6.73
C PHE A 505 -24.24 -13.50 7.94
N ALA A 506 -24.09 -14.29 9.01
CA ALA A 506 -23.34 -13.88 10.20
C ALA A 506 -21.85 -13.60 9.87
N GLN A 507 -21.25 -14.39 8.98
CA GLN A 507 -19.89 -14.17 8.49
C GLN A 507 -19.76 -12.87 7.67
N ALA A 508 -20.76 -12.55 6.84
CA ALA A 508 -20.80 -11.29 6.10
C ALA A 508 -21.04 -10.05 6.99
N TYR A 509 -21.71 -10.21 8.14
CA TYR A 509 -21.97 -9.14 9.11
C TYR A 509 -20.75 -8.84 10.02
N LEU A 510 -19.88 -9.82 10.23
CA LEU A 510 -18.69 -9.74 11.10
C LEU A 510 -17.37 -9.47 10.36
N ASP A 511 -17.43 -8.92 9.15
CA ASP A 511 -16.24 -8.51 8.36
C ASP A 511 -15.27 -9.65 7.99
N TYR A 512 -15.73 -10.91 8.00
CA TYR A 512 -14.97 -12.06 7.50
C TYR A 512 -15.33 -12.31 6.03
N GLY A 513 -14.42 -11.94 5.12
CA GLY A 513 -14.60 -12.12 3.68
C GLY A 513 -14.87 -13.58 3.24
N SER A 514 -15.61 -13.73 2.13
CA SER A 514 -15.91 -15.02 1.50
C SER A 514 -14.66 -15.72 0.94
N TYR A 515 -14.50 -17.01 1.26
CA TYR A 515 -13.37 -17.87 0.84
C TYR A 515 -13.42 -18.21 -0.66
N ASP A 516 -12.43 -17.74 -1.44
CA ASP A 516 -12.23 -18.11 -2.85
C ASP A 516 -11.10 -19.15 -2.99
N ARG A 517 -11.48 -20.42 -3.22
CA ARG A 517 -10.54 -21.55 -3.42
C ARG A 517 -9.61 -21.38 -4.61
N LYS A 518 -10.04 -20.70 -5.67
CA LYS A 518 -9.23 -20.54 -6.89
C LYS A 518 -8.13 -19.52 -6.63
N LEU A 519 -8.49 -18.39 -6.03
CA LEU A 519 -7.55 -17.36 -5.60
C LEU A 519 -6.55 -17.89 -4.56
N GLU A 520 -7.01 -18.67 -3.58
CA GLU A 520 -6.13 -19.30 -2.60
C GLU A 520 -5.11 -20.23 -3.26
N LYS A 521 -5.54 -21.05 -4.23
CA LYS A 521 -4.65 -21.96 -4.96
C LYS A 521 -3.59 -21.21 -5.78
N GLU A 522 -3.98 -20.12 -6.45
CA GLU A 522 -3.06 -19.29 -7.24
C GLU A 522 -2.04 -18.55 -6.34
N ILE A 523 -2.50 -17.94 -5.24
CA ILE A 523 -1.67 -17.28 -4.23
C ILE A 523 -0.71 -18.27 -3.57
N ASN A 524 -1.19 -19.46 -3.16
CA ASN A 524 -0.37 -20.50 -2.58
C ASN A 524 0.69 -21.01 -3.58
N ALA A 525 0.32 -21.19 -4.85
CA ALA A 525 1.28 -21.57 -5.89
C ALA A 525 2.37 -20.48 -6.07
N GLY A 526 1.98 -19.20 -6.10
CA GLY A 526 2.91 -18.08 -6.15
C GLY A 526 3.83 -18.01 -4.94
N TYR A 527 3.29 -18.20 -3.73
CA TYR A 527 4.08 -18.25 -2.50
C TYR A 527 5.06 -19.43 -2.48
N GLN A 528 4.64 -20.63 -2.91
CA GLN A 528 5.53 -21.80 -2.98
C GLN A 528 6.66 -21.60 -4.00
N GLN A 529 6.39 -20.97 -5.14
CA GLN A 529 7.43 -20.60 -6.11
C GLN A 529 8.41 -19.60 -5.50
N ALA A 530 7.92 -18.55 -4.84
CA ALA A 530 8.76 -17.57 -4.15
C ALA A 530 9.59 -18.20 -3.03
N LEU A 531 9.00 -19.11 -2.24
CA LEU A 531 9.67 -19.81 -1.15
C LEU A 531 10.76 -20.75 -1.67
N THR A 532 10.49 -21.47 -2.75
CA THR A 532 11.47 -22.34 -3.40
C THR A 532 12.67 -21.52 -3.89
N ARG A 533 12.41 -20.39 -4.56
CA ARG A 533 13.46 -19.46 -4.98
C ARG A 533 14.26 -18.93 -3.80
N TYR A 534 13.59 -18.51 -2.72
CA TYR A 534 14.24 -18.09 -1.48
C TYR A 534 15.16 -19.17 -0.91
N ILE A 535 14.72 -20.44 -0.85
CA ILE A 535 15.55 -21.55 -0.33
C ILE A 535 16.82 -21.74 -1.17
N PHE A 536 16.71 -21.67 -2.51
CA PHE A 536 17.87 -21.76 -3.39
C PHE A 536 18.82 -20.57 -3.21
N ASP A 537 18.28 -19.35 -3.20
CA ASP A 537 19.05 -18.13 -3.00
C ASP A 537 19.73 -18.12 -1.62
N GLN A 538 19.06 -18.61 -0.58
CA GLN A 538 19.57 -18.75 0.78
C GLN A 538 20.73 -19.76 0.86
N ARG A 539 20.58 -20.94 0.25
CA ARG A 539 21.67 -21.94 0.19
C ARG A 539 22.90 -21.39 -0.55
N ARG A 540 22.67 -20.68 -1.66
CA ARG A 540 23.75 -20.01 -2.42
C ARG A 540 24.41 -18.92 -1.59
N TRP A 541 23.62 -18.16 -0.83
CA TRP A 541 24.11 -17.14 0.09
C TRP A 541 25.00 -17.75 1.19
N GLU A 542 24.55 -18.83 1.82
CA GLU A 542 25.32 -19.56 2.84
C GLU A 542 26.63 -20.11 2.27
N ALA A 543 26.60 -20.73 1.09
CA ALA A 543 27.79 -21.26 0.42
C ALA A 543 28.81 -20.19 -0.02
N SER A 544 28.37 -18.93 -0.21
CA SER A 544 29.24 -17.85 -0.72
C SER A 544 30.14 -17.19 0.35
N GLY A 545 29.91 -17.48 1.63
CA GLY A 545 30.59 -16.77 2.74
C GLY A 545 30.15 -15.32 2.92
N TYR A 546 29.12 -14.86 2.17
CA TYR A 546 28.61 -13.49 2.22
C TYR A 546 27.98 -13.11 3.55
N HIS A 547 27.46 -14.08 4.31
CA HIS A 547 26.91 -13.80 5.64
C HIS A 547 27.93 -13.14 6.56
N HIS A 548 29.14 -13.72 6.68
CA HIS A 548 30.20 -13.15 7.52
C HIS A 548 30.66 -11.77 7.02
N LYS A 549 30.81 -11.62 5.70
CA LYS A 549 31.19 -10.35 5.07
C LYS A 549 30.14 -9.26 5.30
N LEU A 550 28.85 -9.61 5.26
CA LEU A 550 27.75 -8.68 5.53
C LEU A 550 27.76 -8.24 6.99
N THR A 551 27.96 -9.18 7.92
CA THR A 551 28.08 -8.90 9.36
C THR A 551 29.25 -7.96 9.65
N GLN A 552 30.42 -8.20 9.07
CA GLN A 552 31.57 -7.30 9.20
C GLN A 552 31.26 -5.88 8.69
N LEU A 553 30.65 -5.77 7.51
CA LEU A 553 30.31 -4.49 6.91
C LEU A 553 29.25 -3.72 7.71
N LYS A 554 28.22 -4.42 8.21
CA LYS A 554 27.21 -3.84 9.12
C LYS A 554 27.85 -3.39 10.44
N GLY A 555 28.81 -4.16 10.98
CA GLY A 555 29.58 -3.78 12.16
C GLY A 555 30.43 -2.52 11.93
N ALA A 556 31.10 -2.42 10.79
CA ALA A 556 31.86 -1.23 10.41
C ALA A 556 30.97 0.01 10.26
N LEU A 557 29.79 -0.13 9.64
CA LEU A 557 28.81 0.96 9.56
C LEU A 557 28.27 1.37 10.93
N LYS A 558 27.98 0.41 11.83
CA LYS A 558 27.57 0.74 13.20
C LYS A 558 28.63 1.57 13.90
N ARG A 559 29.90 1.16 13.81
CA ARG A 559 31.02 1.93 14.38
C ARG A 559 31.20 3.30 13.70
N ALA A 560 30.98 3.39 12.40
CA ALA A 560 30.99 4.66 11.68
C ALA A 560 29.87 5.60 12.16
N ILE A 561 28.67 5.06 12.44
CA ILE A 561 27.55 5.81 13.02
C ILE A 561 27.95 6.38 14.37
N GLU A 562 28.54 5.56 15.26
CA GLU A 562 29.06 6.00 16.56
C GLU A 562 30.10 7.13 16.41
N ILE A 563 31.09 6.98 15.53
CA ILE A 563 32.10 8.02 15.29
C ILE A 563 31.47 9.30 14.72
N SER A 564 30.46 9.19 13.86
CA SER A 564 29.78 10.35 13.27
C SER A 564 28.99 11.17 14.29
N MET A 565 28.75 10.64 15.50
CA MET A 565 28.14 11.39 16.60
C MET A 565 29.04 12.50 17.14
N ASP A 566 30.37 12.40 16.96
CA ASP A 566 31.30 13.49 17.30
C ASP A 566 31.01 14.78 16.50
N ASN A 567 30.23 14.68 15.41
CA ASN A 567 29.78 15.82 14.60
C ASN A 567 28.42 16.39 15.07
N VAL A 568 27.81 15.84 16.13
CA VAL A 568 26.53 16.30 16.68
C VAL A 568 26.80 17.21 17.88
N PRO A 569 26.12 18.37 17.99
CA PRO A 569 26.43 19.38 19.00
C PRO A 569 25.91 18.94 20.37
N ALA A 570 26.71 19.23 21.39
CA ALA A 570 26.31 19.17 22.78
C ALA A 570 25.82 20.55 23.23
N PHE A 571 24.71 20.57 23.94
CA PHE A 571 24.06 21.75 24.49
C PHE A 571 24.09 21.73 26.00
N GLU A 572 24.33 22.89 26.60
CA GLU A 572 24.24 23.03 28.06
C GLU A 572 22.78 23.11 28.54
N GLY A 573 22.52 22.56 29.72
CA GLY A 573 21.20 22.59 30.37
C GLY A 573 20.18 21.57 29.86
N HIS A 574 19.00 21.54 30.50
CA HIS A 574 17.94 20.61 30.15
C HIS A 574 17.29 20.95 28.80
N THR A 575 17.18 19.94 27.96
CA THR A 575 16.60 20.04 26.62
C THR A 575 15.42 19.10 26.49
N LEU A 576 14.29 19.58 25.97
CA LEU A 576 13.21 18.71 25.53
C LEU A 576 13.33 18.51 24.02
N ILE A 577 13.29 17.28 23.53
CA ILE A 577 13.22 16.97 22.10
C ILE A 577 11.87 16.33 21.84
N ALA A 578 11.00 17.01 21.11
CA ALA A 578 9.65 16.59 20.76
C ALA A 578 9.58 16.19 19.28
N LEU A 579 9.23 14.93 19.00
CA LEU A 579 9.05 14.42 17.64
C LEU A 579 7.59 14.20 17.31
N ASP A 580 7.16 14.78 16.20
CA ASP A 580 5.85 14.57 15.63
C ASP A 580 5.74 13.16 15.01
N VAL A 581 4.71 12.42 15.43
CA VAL A 581 4.39 11.06 14.97
C VAL A 581 3.01 10.96 14.32
N SER A 582 2.47 12.10 13.87
CA SER A 582 1.20 12.24 13.15
C SER A 582 1.24 11.65 11.73
N GLY A 583 0.07 11.52 11.11
CA GLY A 583 -0.10 10.91 9.78
C GLY A 583 0.71 11.58 8.67
N SER A 584 0.87 12.90 8.71
CA SER A 584 1.62 13.66 7.70
C SER A 584 3.14 13.42 7.76
N MET A 585 3.64 12.96 8.91
CA MET A 585 5.04 12.60 9.11
C MET A 585 5.43 11.25 8.48
N ALA A 586 4.46 10.49 7.97
CA ALA A 586 4.69 9.15 7.40
C ALA A 586 5.81 9.13 6.34
N GLY A 587 6.64 8.08 6.41
CA GLY A 587 7.75 7.87 5.47
C GLY A 587 8.99 8.68 5.84
N ARG A 588 9.47 9.51 4.92
CA ARG A 588 10.78 10.18 5.03
C ARG A 588 10.87 11.19 6.19
N PRO A 589 9.86 12.04 6.47
CA PRO A 589 9.93 13.00 7.59
C PRO A 589 10.13 12.30 8.93
N PHE A 590 9.33 11.27 9.25
CA PHE A 590 9.48 10.49 10.48
C PHE A 590 10.83 9.77 10.56
N GLN A 591 11.33 9.21 9.45
CA GLN A 591 12.65 8.58 9.42
C GLN A 591 13.79 9.57 9.73
N ILE A 592 13.68 10.81 9.23
CA ILE A 592 14.64 11.88 9.53
C ILE A 592 14.49 12.33 10.99
N GLY A 593 13.26 12.61 11.43
CA GLY A 593 12.96 13.09 12.77
C GLY A 593 13.37 12.10 13.87
N SER A 594 13.04 10.82 13.73
CA SER A 594 13.43 9.76 14.68
C SER A 594 14.94 9.64 14.85
N LEU A 595 15.69 9.73 13.75
CA LEU A 595 17.14 9.64 13.80
C LEU A 595 17.80 10.92 14.31
N PHE A 596 17.23 12.08 13.98
CA PHE A 596 17.69 13.36 14.53
C PHE A 596 17.48 13.42 16.04
N MET A 597 16.30 13.00 16.49
CA MET A 597 15.99 12.82 17.90
C MET A 597 16.99 11.87 18.57
N ALA A 598 17.25 10.70 18.00
CA ALA A 598 18.20 9.72 18.56
C ALA A 598 19.64 10.26 18.61
N ALA A 599 20.09 10.97 17.58
CA ALA A 599 21.43 11.58 17.54
C ALA A 599 21.58 12.67 18.60
N LEU A 600 20.60 13.56 18.73
CA LEU A 600 20.59 14.60 19.76
C LEU A 600 20.51 14.01 21.16
N ALA A 601 19.68 12.98 21.38
CA ALA A 601 19.54 12.29 22.66
C ALA A 601 20.85 11.69 23.17
N HIS A 602 21.67 11.20 22.23
CA HIS A 602 22.98 10.63 22.53
C HIS A 602 24.02 11.71 22.84
N ALA A 603 24.10 12.77 22.02
CA ALA A 603 25.02 13.88 22.24
C ALA A 603 24.65 14.73 23.48
N ASN A 604 23.40 14.68 23.93
CA ASN A 604 22.85 15.50 25.01
C ASN A 604 22.25 14.61 26.12
N PRO A 605 23.03 14.17 27.11
CA PRO A 605 22.57 13.22 28.13
C PRO A 605 21.46 13.79 29.04
N LEU A 606 21.36 15.12 29.15
CA LEU A 606 20.31 15.82 29.91
C LEU A 606 19.02 16.05 29.09
N ALA A 607 18.96 15.57 27.84
CA ALA A 607 17.80 15.75 26.99
C ALA A 607 16.71 14.73 27.30
N ASP A 608 15.49 15.19 27.51
CA ASP A 608 14.29 14.36 27.58
C ASP A 608 13.67 14.23 26.18
N LEU A 609 13.18 13.04 25.84
CA LEU A 609 12.52 12.81 24.57
C LEU A 609 11.03 12.65 24.76
N MET A 610 10.28 13.23 23.84
CA MET A 610 8.84 13.19 23.81
C MET A 610 8.37 12.95 22.39
N ILE A 611 7.38 12.10 22.21
CA ILE A 611 6.64 12.00 20.94
C ILE A 611 5.30 12.68 21.09
N PHE A 612 4.78 13.22 19.99
CA PHE A 612 3.47 13.85 20.00
C PHE A 612 2.68 13.68 18.70
N ASP A 613 1.36 13.72 18.83
CA ASP A 613 0.34 13.74 17.78
C ASP A 613 -0.86 14.54 18.34
N SER A 614 -2.03 13.91 18.53
CA SER A 614 -3.15 14.42 19.35
C SER A 614 -2.85 14.38 20.86
N GLN A 615 -1.84 13.60 21.27
CA GLN A 615 -1.36 13.46 22.66
C GLN A 615 0.17 13.58 22.70
N ALA A 616 0.75 13.66 23.90
CA ALA A 616 2.20 13.67 24.07
C ALA A 616 2.65 12.70 25.17
N ASP A 617 3.72 11.96 24.91
CA ASP A 617 4.29 10.99 25.83
C ASP A 617 5.81 11.04 25.84
N TYR A 618 6.39 10.97 27.05
CA TYR A 618 7.82 10.82 27.21
C TYR A 618 8.27 9.43 26.79
N LEU A 619 9.47 9.35 26.22
CA LEU A 619 10.13 8.10 25.90
C LEU A 619 11.28 7.84 26.87
N GLU A 620 11.33 6.62 27.40
CA GLU A 620 12.46 6.08 28.17
C GLU A 620 13.23 5.06 27.32
N PHE A 621 14.55 5.13 27.31
CA PHE A 621 15.40 4.25 26.52
C PHE A 621 16.85 4.25 27.03
N GLU A 622 17.57 3.18 26.71
CA GLU A 622 19.01 3.06 26.95
C GLU A 622 19.79 3.93 25.94
N ARG A 623 20.58 4.88 26.45
CA ARG A 623 21.24 5.92 25.62
C ARG A 623 22.49 5.44 24.87
N GLU A 624 22.91 4.20 25.11
CA GLU A 624 24.15 3.62 24.55
C GLU A 624 24.01 3.17 23.09
N ASN A 625 22.79 2.93 22.60
CA ASN A 625 22.58 2.38 21.26
C ASN A 625 21.55 3.17 20.45
N ILE A 626 22.03 4.08 19.62
CA ILE A 626 21.22 5.02 18.83
C ILE A 626 20.28 4.32 17.84
N LEU A 627 20.71 3.18 17.28
CA LEU A 627 19.85 2.39 16.40
C LEU A 627 18.66 1.81 17.17
N GLN A 628 18.88 1.35 18.40
CA GLN A 628 17.83 0.89 19.31
C GLN A 628 16.91 2.03 19.73
N ILE A 629 17.45 3.22 20.05
CA ILE A 629 16.63 4.42 20.33
C ILE A 629 15.69 4.67 19.16
N ARG A 630 16.23 4.73 17.93
CA ARG A 630 15.43 4.96 16.73
C ARG A 630 14.36 3.89 16.52
N GLU A 631 14.72 2.62 16.62
CA GLU A 631 13.80 1.49 16.44
C GLU A 631 12.69 1.44 17.51
N SER A 632 12.96 2.01 18.70
CA SER A 632 12.00 2.08 19.79
C SER A 632 10.99 3.23 19.69
N ILE A 633 11.22 4.21 18.80
CA ILE A 633 10.30 5.35 18.60
C ILE A 633 9.07 4.86 17.82
N PRO A 634 7.86 4.87 18.41
CA PRO A 634 6.66 4.40 17.73
C PRO A 634 6.13 5.47 16.75
N PHE A 635 5.61 5.02 15.60
CA PHE A 635 4.79 5.85 14.71
C PHE A 635 3.31 5.60 15.00
N ARG A 636 2.49 6.66 15.12
CA ARG A 636 1.08 6.52 15.50
C ARG A 636 0.11 6.90 14.39
N GLY A 637 0.41 7.95 13.62
CA GLY A 637 -0.36 8.31 12.42
C GLY A 637 -1.68 9.04 12.68
N TRP A 638 -1.89 9.61 13.87
CA TRP A 638 -3.08 10.41 14.22
C TRP A 638 -2.97 11.87 13.74
N GLY A 639 -3.84 12.75 14.24
CA GLY A 639 -3.79 14.19 13.95
C GLY A 639 -2.57 14.88 14.57
N THR A 640 -2.41 16.17 14.26
CA THR A 640 -1.25 16.97 14.70
C THR A 640 -1.70 18.07 15.66
N ASP A 641 -1.35 17.96 16.95
CA ASP A 641 -1.54 18.98 17.99
C ASP A 641 -0.24 19.26 18.75
N PHE A 642 0.16 20.53 18.82
CA PHE A 642 1.37 20.94 19.56
C PHE A 642 1.10 21.25 21.03
N LYS A 643 -0.17 21.46 21.43
CA LYS A 643 -0.56 21.77 22.82
C LYS A 643 -0.15 20.67 23.82
N PRO A 644 -0.30 19.37 23.51
CA PRO A 644 0.11 18.28 24.39
C PRO A 644 1.56 18.36 24.85
N ILE A 645 2.49 18.87 24.02
CA ILE A 645 3.91 19.03 24.36
C ILE A 645 4.05 19.85 25.66
N PHE A 646 3.42 21.03 25.69
CA PHE A 646 3.53 21.97 26.81
C PHE A 646 2.71 21.53 28.02
N ASN A 647 1.56 20.90 27.78
CA ASN A 647 0.71 20.38 28.85
C ASN A 647 1.43 19.25 29.61
N LYS A 648 2.08 18.34 28.88
CA LYS A 648 2.80 17.17 29.42
C LYS A 648 4.19 17.51 29.95
N ALA A 649 4.83 18.57 29.46
CA ALA A 649 6.13 19.02 29.96
C ALA A 649 6.10 19.16 31.49
N ASN A 650 7.06 18.57 32.22
CA ASN A 650 6.97 18.38 33.68
C ASN A 650 8.08 19.12 34.46
N LYS A 651 8.93 19.88 33.77
CA LYS A 651 10.03 20.67 34.35
C LYS A 651 10.39 21.86 33.48
N ALA A 652 11.20 22.76 34.02
CA ALA A 652 11.78 23.87 33.28
C ALA A 652 12.83 23.35 32.29
N TYR A 653 12.66 23.68 31.01
CA TYR A 653 13.64 23.41 29.96
C TYR A 653 14.36 24.69 29.59
N ARG A 654 15.65 24.60 29.26
CA ARG A 654 16.39 25.70 28.63
C ARG A 654 16.00 25.84 27.17
N ARG A 655 15.77 24.71 26.51
CA ARG A 655 15.42 24.60 25.10
C ARG A 655 14.43 23.48 24.85
N ILE A 656 13.52 23.70 23.91
CA ILE A 656 12.57 22.71 23.39
C ILE A 656 12.80 22.62 21.88
N ILE A 657 13.15 21.43 21.39
CA ILE A 657 13.42 21.14 19.98
C ILE A 657 12.25 20.34 19.43
N ILE A 658 11.53 20.90 18.47
CA ILE A 658 10.33 20.32 17.89
C ILE A 658 10.61 19.91 16.45
N LEU A 659 10.42 18.62 16.15
CA LEU A 659 10.65 18.00 14.85
C LEU A 659 9.29 17.65 14.24
N SER A 660 8.82 18.43 13.26
CA SER A 660 7.48 18.29 12.66
C SER A 660 7.47 18.83 11.23
N ASP A 661 6.37 18.65 10.51
CA ASP A 661 6.06 19.37 9.26
C ASP A 661 5.32 20.70 9.50
N MET A 662 5.08 21.06 10.77
CA MET A 662 4.42 22.30 11.21
C MET A 662 2.96 22.45 10.76
N GLN A 663 2.29 21.35 10.43
CA GLN A 663 0.89 21.34 9.99
C GLN A 663 -0.07 20.95 11.12
N ALA A 664 -0.19 21.81 12.14
CA ALA A 664 -1.20 21.62 13.19
C ALA A 664 -2.63 21.62 12.62
N TRP A 665 -3.48 20.70 13.07
CA TRP A 665 -4.88 20.61 12.63
C TRP A 665 -5.82 20.58 13.84
N GLU A 666 -5.49 19.85 14.90
CA GLU A 666 -6.44 19.61 15.98
C GLU A 666 -6.74 20.85 16.84
N ASN A 667 -8.03 21.17 16.92
CA ASN A 667 -8.62 22.34 17.57
C ASN A 667 -8.39 23.69 16.88
N TYR A 668 -7.81 23.74 15.67
CA TYR A 668 -7.59 24.97 14.89
C TYR A 668 -6.71 26.05 15.50
N TRP A 669 -6.44 26.06 16.82
CA TRP A 669 -5.68 27.14 17.48
C TRP A 669 -4.19 26.81 17.65
N ALA A 670 -3.34 27.82 17.43
CA ALA A 670 -1.92 27.74 17.74
C ALA A 670 -1.67 27.50 19.26
N PRO A 671 -0.59 26.79 19.65
CA PRO A 671 -0.34 26.38 21.05
C PRO A 671 0.09 27.51 22.00
N ILE A 672 -0.14 28.78 21.67
CA ILE A 672 0.34 29.96 22.42
C ILE A 672 -0.09 29.92 23.88
N GLN A 673 -1.38 29.65 24.14
CA GLN A 673 -1.87 29.63 25.51
C GLN A 673 -1.27 28.47 26.30
N ALA A 674 -1.11 27.30 25.68
CA ALA A 674 -0.47 26.15 26.30
C ALA A 674 1.01 26.44 26.63
N PHE A 675 1.73 27.10 25.72
CA PHE A 675 3.11 27.52 25.94
C PHE A 675 3.25 28.57 27.04
N LYS A 676 2.40 29.61 27.05
CA LYS A 676 2.34 30.61 28.12
C LYS A 676 2.05 29.96 29.48
N ASN A 677 1.08 29.04 29.54
CA ASN A 677 0.75 28.31 30.75
C ASN A 677 1.95 27.48 31.25
N TYR A 678 2.68 26.82 30.35
CA TYR A 678 3.91 26.10 30.68
C TYR A 678 5.00 27.03 31.24
N CYS A 679 5.26 28.17 30.59
CA CYS A 679 6.25 29.14 31.02
C CYS A 679 5.93 29.68 32.42
N THR A 680 4.67 30.01 32.68
CA THR A 680 4.20 30.46 34.01
C THR A 680 4.31 29.35 35.06
N ARG A 681 3.90 28.13 34.71
CA ARG A 681 3.92 26.96 35.63
C ARG A 681 5.32 26.64 36.15
N PHE A 682 6.34 26.78 35.30
CA PHE A 682 7.72 26.44 35.64
C PHE A 682 8.66 27.65 35.76
N GLN A 683 8.11 28.87 35.69
CA GLN A 683 8.88 30.12 35.73
C GLN A 683 10.07 30.12 34.78
N CYS A 684 9.84 29.70 33.53
CA CYS A 684 10.90 29.51 32.53
C CYS A 684 10.57 30.20 31.20
N HIS A 685 11.61 30.43 30.41
CA HIS A 685 11.53 31.07 29.09
C HIS A 685 12.43 30.34 28.08
N PRO A 686 12.08 29.11 27.66
CA PRO A 686 12.93 28.29 26.82
C PRO A 686 13.12 28.88 25.42
N TYR A 687 14.22 28.51 24.76
CA TYR A 687 14.33 28.63 23.31
C TYR A 687 13.51 27.53 22.61
N ILE A 688 12.69 27.88 21.63
CA ILE A 688 11.93 26.91 20.82
C ILE A 688 12.64 26.73 19.49
N TYR A 689 13.17 25.54 19.22
CA TYR A 689 13.70 25.15 17.92
C TYR A 689 12.60 24.48 17.13
N SER A 690 12.05 25.18 16.14
CA SER A 690 10.98 24.65 15.28
C SER A 690 11.60 24.15 13.98
N LEU A 691 11.84 22.85 13.86
CA LEU A 691 12.40 22.24 12.65
C LEU A 691 11.29 21.75 11.73
N ASP A 692 11.03 22.52 10.68
CA ASP A 692 10.12 22.14 9.61
C ASP A 692 10.81 21.14 8.66
N LEU A 693 10.49 19.85 8.84
CA LEU A 693 11.05 18.74 8.07
C LEU A 693 10.48 18.65 6.65
N ALA A 694 9.36 19.33 6.37
CA ALA A 694 8.72 19.35 5.06
C ALA A 694 8.91 20.69 4.32
N GLY A 695 9.28 21.76 5.00
CA GLY A 695 9.52 23.08 4.41
C GLY A 695 8.26 23.73 3.85
N TYR A 696 7.13 23.59 4.54
CA TYR A 696 5.89 24.26 4.16
C TYR A 696 5.91 25.75 4.49
N GLY A 697 6.76 26.19 5.42
CA GLY A 697 7.03 27.60 5.67
C GLY A 697 6.01 28.29 6.58
N SER A 698 5.25 27.53 7.36
CA SER A 698 4.35 28.04 8.40
C SER A 698 4.99 27.90 9.79
N LEU A 699 4.74 28.87 10.69
CA LEU A 699 5.09 28.74 12.11
C LEU A 699 3.87 28.44 12.97
N GLN A 700 4.10 27.69 14.04
CA GLN A 700 3.11 27.44 15.09
C GLN A 700 3.31 28.36 16.31
N PHE A 701 4.38 29.16 16.32
CA PHE A 701 4.84 29.91 17.48
C PHE A 701 5.25 31.33 17.05
N PRO A 702 4.55 32.39 17.49
CA PRO A 702 4.90 33.79 17.17
C PRO A 702 5.90 34.42 18.15
N GLU A 703 6.42 33.68 19.14
CA GLU A 703 7.23 34.24 20.23
C GLU A 703 8.69 34.61 19.82
N SER A 704 9.26 35.61 20.51
CA SER A 704 10.58 36.21 20.22
C SER A 704 11.80 35.27 20.41
N ARG A 705 11.61 34.10 21.03
CA ARG A 705 12.64 33.05 21.22
C ARG A 705 12.39 31.78 20.41
N VAL A 706 11.69 31.91 19.29
CA VAL A 706 11.47 30.81 18.34
C VAL A 706 12.56 30.83 17.27
N CYS A 707 13.45 29.85 17.34
CA CYS A 707 14.44 29.53 16.33
C CYS A 707 13.79 28.61 15.29
N ALA A 708 13.12 29.22 14.33
CA ALA A 708 12.59 28.49 13.21
C ALA A 708 13.75 28.04 12.31
N MET A 709 13.77 26.75 11.97
CA MET A 709 14.71 26.19 11.00
C MET A 709 13.95 25.31 10.03
N ALA A 710 14.44 25.26 8.81
CA ALA A 710 13.78 24.48 7.79
C ALA A 710 14.76 23.51 7.14
N GLY A 711 14.30 22.28 6.99
CA GLY A 711 14.97 21.26 6.21
C GLY A 711 15.97 20.50 7.05
N PHE A 712 16.63 19.54 6.42
CA PHE A 712 17.60 18.70 7.08
C PHE A 712 18.90 18.65 6.29
N SER A 713 19.96 19.21 6.88
CA SER A 713 21.31 19.20 6.32
C SER A 713 22.36 19.06 7.43
N GLU A 714 23.58 18.73 7.04
CA GLU A 714 24.72 18.55 7.96
C GLU A 714 25.05 19.86 8.70
N ASN A 715 24.75 21.01 8.11
CA ASN A 715 25.00 22.34 8.69
C ASN A 715 23.94 22.79 9.70
N ILE A 716 22.83 22.03 9.88
CA ILE A 716 21.78 22.46 10.82
C ILE A 716 22.30 22.51 12.25
N PHE A 717 23.21 21.59 12.57
CA PHE A 717 23.86 21.52 13.87
C PHE A 717 24.81 22.69 14.12
N ASP A 718 25.56 23.11 13.09
CA ASP A 718 26.40 24.29 13.18
C ASP A 718 25.55 25.54 13.47
N ILE A 719 24.40 25.68 12.81
CA ILE A 719 23.46 26.78 13.08
C ILE A 719 22.92 26.69 14.51
N MET A 720 22.50 25.51 14.96
CA MET A 720 21.96 25.33 16.31
C MET A 720 22.95 25.70 17.41
N SER A 721 24.26 25.60 17.14
CA SER A 721 25.31 25.97 18.10
C SER A 721 25.44 27.50 18.29
N VAL A 722 25.01 28.31 17.33
CA VAL A 722 25.16 29.78 17.34
C VAL A 722 23.85 30.54 17.50
N ILE A 723 22.70 29.90 17.26
CA ILE A 723 21.40 30.58 17.19
C ILE A 723 20.84 31.02 18.56
N GLU A 724 21.33 30.47 19.68
CA GLU A 724 20.96 30.95 21.03
C GLU A 724 21.60 32.30 21.37
N THR A 725 22.76 32.57 20.77
CA THR A 725 23.47 33.85 20.88
C THR A 725 23.00 34.89 19.87
N ASP A 726 22.49 34.47 18.71
CA ASP A 726 21.96 35.35 17.66
C ASP A 726 20.74 34.69 16.96
N ASN A 727 19.52 35.17 17.25
CA ASN A 727 18.28 34.61 16.72
C ASN A 727 18.09 34.86 15.20
N GLN A 728 18.89 35.76 14.61
CA GLN A 728 18.94 36.04 13.19
C GLN A 728 20.23 35.47 12.56
N ALA A 729 20.99 34.61 13.26
CA ALA A 729 22.29 34.10 12.80
C ALA A 729 22.25 33.58 11.36
N LEU A 730 21.17 32.89 10.97
CA LEU A 730 20.99 32.40 9.60
C LEU A 730 20.84 33.53 8.58
N ILE A 731 20.05 34.55 8.90
CA ILE A 731 19.84 35.73 8.06
C ILE A 731 21.13 36.56 7.98
N HIS A 732 21.79 36.82 9.11
CA HIS A 732 23.08 37.52 9.14
C HIS A 732 24.17 36.75 8.36
N ALA A 733 24.24 35.42 8.50
CA ALA A 733 25.17 34.59 7.73
C ALA A 733 24.93 34.67 6.21
N ILE A 734 23.67 34.85 5.80
CA ILE A 734 23.28 35.08 4.40
C ILE A 734 23.68 36.50 3.97
N GLU A 735 23.42 37.52 4.78
CA GLU A 735 23.75 38.91 4.46
C GLU A 735 25.26 39.13 4.28
N GLN A 736 26.08 38.40 5.06
CA GLN A 736 27.53 38.36 4.96
C GLN A 736 28.05 37.60 3.73
N GLN A 737 27.21 36.86 2.99
CA GLN A 737 27.66 36.22 1.76
C GLN A 737 28.02 37.27 0.72
N GLU A 738 29.23 37.21 0.20
CA GLU A 738 29.63 38.06 -0.92
C GLU A 738 28.88 37.67 -2.20
N ILE A 739 28.31 38.65 -2.89
CA ILE A 739 27.65 38.45 -4.20
C ILE A 739 28.52 38.90 -5.37
#